data_AF-A0A4U1F0Y2-F1
#
_entry.id   AF-A0A4U1F0Y2-F1
#
_cell.length_a   1.000
_cell.length_b   1.000
_cell.length_c   1.000
_cell.angle_alpha   90.00
_cell.angle_beta   90.00
_cell.angle_gamma   90.00
#
_symmetry.space_group_name_H-M   'P 1'
#
loop_
_entity.id
_entity.type
_entity.pdbx_description
1 polymer ?
#
loop_
_entity_poly.entity_id
_entity_poly.type
_entity_poly.pdbx_seq_one_letter_code
_entity_poly.pdbx_strand_id
1 'polypeptide(L)'
;MTPPPPGCASLGAPRASVPSPLARSGLPLRLLLLLWTVAASQGHPRNGPRISAVWKGHAGQDHVDFGLAEPHTVLFHEPGSSSVWVGGRSKVYVFDFSKGRNASMRTVNIVSTKGSCRDKQDCKNYITLLEKQGEGLLVCGTNARRPSCWTLVNDTAELLGERRGYAPFSPDENSLVLFDGSEVYSTIRKQEYNGKIPRFRRIKGEIELYTSDTVMQNPQFIKATIVHQDQAYDDKIYYFFREDNPDKNPEAPLNVSRVAQLCRGDQGGESSLSVSKWNTFLKAMLVCSDATSNKNFNRLQDVFLLPDPNGQWRDTRVYGVFSNPWNYSAVCVYSLGDIDKVFRTSSLKGYHSDLPNPRPGKCLPDRQPIPTETFQVADSHPEVVQRVEPTGPLKTPLFHSKYHYQKVVVHRMHASNGETFHVLYLTTDKGTIHKVVESGEREHSLVFSILEIQPFHRPATIQAMSLDSDRRKLYVNSQWEVSQVPLDLCEVYSRGCHGCLMARDPYCGWNQDRCVSIYSSPKSEPVLQSINPAEPHKGCPNPKPEQAPLQKVSLAQNSRYYLSCPMESRHATYSWRHENSVEQSCEPGHQSPNCILFIENLTDLQYGHYYCEAQEGSYLHEAQHWQLLREDGAMTSHLLGRARALAASLWLGVLPTLTLGLLVH
;
A
#
# COMPACT_ATOMS: atom_id res chain seq x y z
N MET A 1 -31.01 48.28 29.66
CA MET A 1 -31.56 49.06 30.80
C MET A 1 -31.77 48.12 31.98
N THR A 2 -31.73 48.66 33.21
CA THR A 2 -31.98 47.99 34.51
C THR A 2 -30.98 46.90 34.97
N PRO A 3 -30.76 46.74 36.31
CA PRO A 3 -29.39 46.64 36.87
C PRO A 3 -29.16 45.43 37.84
N PRO A 4 -27.95 45.28 38.45
CA PRO A 4 -27.59 44.10 39.26
C PRO A 4 -27.69 44.30 40.80
N PRO A 5 -27.63 43.21 41.60
CA PRO A 5 -27.32 43.24 43.04
C PRO A 5 -26.15 42.27 43.39
N PRO A 6 -25.65 42.15 44.64
CA PRO A 6 -24.35 42.73 44.97
C PRO A 6 -23.31 41.75 45.54
N GLY A 7 -22.04 42.17 45.62
CA GLY A 7 -20.99 41.49 46.40
C GLY A 7 -20.74 42.15 47.76
N CYS A 8 -20.28 41.37 48.74
CA CYS A 8 -19.71 41.90 50.00
C CYS A 8 -18.63 40.99 50.59
N ALA A 9 -17.75 41.63 51.35
CA ALA A 9 -16.38 41.26 51.68
C ALA A 9 -16.14 40.06 52.61
N SER A 10 -14.98 39.45 52.35
CA SER A 10 -14.05 38.70 53.22
C SER A 10 -14.13 38.79 54.75
N LEU A 11 -13.96 37.61 55.38
CA LEU A 11 -13.18 37.30 56.59
C LEU A 11 -12.92 35.76 56.56
N GLY A 12 -11.79 35.16 56.94
CA GLY A 12 -10.45 35.64 57.35
C GLY A 12 -9.43 34.46 57.31
N ALA A 13 -8.15 34.67 57.64
CA ALA A 13 -7.11 33.61 57.65
C ALA A 13 -6.73 33.17 59.09
N PRO A 14 -6.02 32.03 59.30
CA PRO A 14 -4.55 32.08 59.23
C PRO A 14 -3.83 30.85 58.62
N ARG A 15 -2.52 31.05 58.40
CA ARG A 15 -1.52 30.15 57.82
C ARG A 15 -1.23 28.89 58.65
N ALA A 16 -0.75 27.84 57.97
CA ALA A 16 0.15 26.82 58.53
C ALA A 16 1.43 26.73 57.67
N SER A 17 2.56 26.37 58.27
CA SER A 17 3.91 26.67 57.76
C SER A 17 4.73 25.46 57.32
N VAL A 18 5.64 25.69 56.36
CA VAL A 18 6.70 24.79 55.88
C VAL A 18 7.71 24.44 56.98
N PRO A 19 8.27 23.21 56.96
CA PRO A 19 9.60 22.97 57.50
C PRO A 19 10.58 22.31 56.50
N SER A 20 11.81 22.84 56.50
CA SER A 20 13.03 22.27 55.90
C SER A 20 14.22 22.72 56.78
N PRO A 21 15.41 22.12 56.70
CA PRO A 21 15.76 20.70 56.69
C PRO A 21 16.74 20.36 57.85
N LEU A 22 17.07 19.07 58.06
CA LEU A 22 18.17 18.63 58.93
C LEU A 22 19.25 17.89 58.13
N ALA A 23 20.50 17.91 58.59
CA ALA A 23 21.68 17.62 57.78
C ALA A 23 22.69 16.65 58.42
N ARG A 24 23.56 16.09 57.55
CA ARG A 24 24.87 15.45 57.78
C ARG A 24 24.94 13.99 58.27
N SER A 25 25.28 13.09 57.33
CA SER A 25 26.44 12.17 57.36
C SER A 25 26.51 11.40 56.03
N GLY A 26 27.64 11.16 55.33
CA GLY A 26 29.02 11.62 55.52
C GLY A 26 30.08 10.51 55.47
N LEU A 27 30.29 9.83 54.31
CA LEU A 27 31.48 9.00 53.92
C LEU A 27 31.30 8.48 52.44
N PRO A 28 32.32 7.97 51.72
CA PRO A 28 32.88 8.74 50.61
C PRO A 28 32.76 8.12 49.19
N LEU A 29 33.01 8.99 48.21
CA LEU A 29 32.87 8.79 46.77
C LEU A 29 34.10 8.10 46.13
N ARG A 30 34.03 6.79 45.81
CA ARG A 30 34.94 6.12 44.84
C ARG A 30 34.37 4.82 44.24
N LEU A 31 33.57 4.93 43.17
CA LEU A 31 33.56 4.08 41.95
C LEU A 31 32.33 4.44 41.11
N LEU A 32 32.51 5.16 39.99
CA LEU A 32 31.57 5.24 38.85
C LEU A 32 32.16 6.12 37.72
N LEU A 33 33.24 5.62 37.11
CA LEU A 33 33.75 6.09 35.83
C LEU A 33 33.64 4.94 34.82
N LEU A 34 32.41 4.63 34.45
CA LEU A 34 32.02 3.67 33.40
C LEU A 34 30.58 3.98 32.95
N LEU A 35 30.27 5.25 32.71
CA LEU A 35 29.07 5.63 31.98
C LEU A 35 29.29 5.31 30.51
N TRP A 36 28.60 4.27 30.05
CA TRP A 36 28.65 3.83 28.67
C TRP A 36 28.26 4.95 27.73
N THR A 37 29.00 5.08 26.63
CA THR A 37 28.50 5.73 25.41
C THR A 37 27.38 4.85 24.85
N VAL A 38 26.18 4.98 25.40
CA VAL A 38 24.96 4.55 24.72
C VAL A 38 24.79 5.50 23.53
N ALA A 39 25.40 5.13 22.40
CA ALA A 39 25.11 5.77 21.13
C ALA A 39 23.60 5.67 20.94
N ALA A 40 22.93 6.83 20.93
CA ALA A 40 21.50 6.89 20.70
C ALA A 40 21.24 6.39 19.28
N SER A 41 20.85 5.11 19.15
CA SER A 41 20.27 4.58 17.93
C SER A 41 18.93 5.27 17.72
N GLN A 42 18.95 6.46 17.14
CA GLN A 42 17.75 7.09 16.62
C GLN A 42 17.21 6.13 15.56
N GLY A 43 16.16 5.40 15.91
CA GLY A 43 15.50 4.47 15.00
C GLY A 43 14.84 5.26 13.89
N HIS A 44 15.56 5.49 12.79
CA HIS A 44 14.99 6.07 11.59
C HIS A 44 13.79 5.19 11.17
N PRO A 45 12.61 5.79 10.89
CA PRO A 45 11.40 5.02 10.63
C PRO A 45 11.54 4.24 9.33
N ARG A 46 11.70 2.91 9.43
CA ARG A 46 11.82 1.93 8.32
C ARG A 46 10.50 1.71 7.54
N ASN A 47 9.69 2.75 7.46
CA ASN A 47 8.30 2.74 7.00
C ASN A 47 8.18 3.09 5.51
N GLY A 48 9.29 3.47 4.86
CA GLY A 48 9.45 3.54 3.41
C GLY A 48 10.22 2.33 2.86
N PRO A 49 10.14 2.06 1.56
CA PRO A 49 10.72 0.87 0.93
C PRO A 49 12.25 0.87 1.05
N ARG A 50 12.83 -0.27 1.48
CA ARG A 50 14.28 -0.45 1.58
C ARG A 50 14.95 -0.43 0.21
N ILE A 51 14.36 -1.09 -0.79
CA ILE A 51 14.83 -1.13 -2.18
C ILE A 51 13.68 -0.65 -3.08
N SER A 52 14.00 0.08 -4.16
CA SER A 52 13.05 0.33 -5.27
C SER A 52 13.53 -0.41 -6.51
N ALA A 53 12.65 -1.19 -7.14
CA ALA A 53 12.93 -1.98 -8.32
C ALA A 53 11.90 -1.72 -9.45
N VAL A 54 12.33 -1.94 -10.69
CA VAL A 54 11.45 -1.95 -11.87
C VAL A 54 11.27 -3.40 -12.29
N TRP A 55 10.03 -3.89 -12.28
CA TRP A 55 9.73 -5.22 -12.80
C TRP A 55 9.74 -5.14 -14.33
N LYS A 56 10.79 -5.70 -14.94
CA LYS A 56 10.91 -5.80 -16.40
C LYS A 56 10.15 -7.01 -16.94
N GLY A 57 10.01 -8.06 -16.12
CA GLY A 57 9.46 -9.34 -16.51
C GLY A 57 10.30 -10.08 -17.56
N HIS A 58 9.87 -11.29 -17.88
CA HIS A 58 10.30 -12.02 -19.07
C HIS A 58 9.51 -11.49 -20.26
N ALA A 59 10.21 -11.13 -21.34
CA ALA A 59 9.62 -10.53 -22.52
C ALA A 59 8.49 -11.42 -23.08
N GLY A 60 7.26 -10.88 -23.08
CA GLY A 60 6.07 -11.57 -23.56
C GLY A 60 5.49 -12.63 -22.63
N GLN A 61 5.93 -12.77 -21.36
CA GLN A 61 5.30 -13.67 -20.37
C GLN A 61 4.60 -12.93 -19.23
N ASP A 62 5.24 -11.90 -18.67
CA ASP A 62 4.75 -11.27 -17.44
C ASP A 62 3.89 -10.01 -17.67
N HIS A 63 3.81 -9.48 -18.91
CA HIS A 63 3.07 -8.26 -19.26
C HIS A 63 2.34 -8.41 -20.59
N VAL A 64 1.11 -7.87 -20.68
CA VAL A 64 0.35 -7.80 -21.94
C VAL A 64 -0.47 -6.51 -22.04
N ASP A 65 -0.26 -5.74 -23.11
CA ASP A 65 -0.98 -4.50 -23.44
C ASP A 65 -2.42 -4.77 -23.93
N PHE A 66 -3.37 -3.90 -23.60
CA PHE A 66 -4.74 -3.87 -24.17
C PHE A 66 -4.80 -3.36 -25.63
N GLY A 67 -3.70 -2.82 -26.16
CA GLY A 67 -3.59 -2.15 -27.46
C GLY A 67 -4.19 -0.74 -27.52
N LEU A 68 -5.22 -0.45 -26.72
CA LEU A 68 -5.84 0.87 -26.55
C LEU A 68 -6.03 1.17 -25.06
N ALA A 69 -6.12 2.46 -24.70
CA ALA A 69 -6.35 2.86 -23.32
C ALA A 69 -7.79 2.54 -22.86
N GLU A 70 -7.91 1.83 -21.74
CA GLU A 70 -9.16 1.46 -21.09
C GLU A 70 -9.28 2.22 -19.74
N PRO A 71 -9.99 3.36 -19.68
CA PRO A 71 -9.99 4.24 -18.50
C PRO A 71 -10.80 3.69 -17.31
N HIS A 72 -11.69 2.72 -17.56
CA HIS A 72 -12.48 2.05 -16.54
C HIS A 72 -12.39 0.54 -16.79
N THR A 73 -11.90 -0.20 -15.81
CA THR A 73 -11.73 -1.65 -15.88
C THR A 73 -12.22 -2.35 -14.63
N VAL A 74 -12.66 -3.60 -14.77
CA VAL A 74 -12.84 -4.54 -13.66
C VAL A 74 -11.99 -5.78 -13.93
N LEU A 75 -11.25 -6.27 -12.94
CA LEU A 75 -10.40 -7.46 -13.05
C LEU A 75 -11.02 -8.59 -12.24
N PHE A 76 -11.25 -9.73 -12.88
CA PHE A 76 -11.61 -11.00 -12.25
C PHE A 76 -10.52 -12.04 -12.52
N HIS A 77 -10.19 -12.82 -11.51
CA HIS A 77 -9.24 -13.92 -11.57
C HIS A 77 -9.57 -14.94 -10.47
N GLU A 78 -9.54 -16.21 -10.82
CA GLU A 78 -9.77 -17.34 -9.92
C GLU A 78 -8.40 -17.93 -9.51
N PRO A 79 -8.07 -18.00 -8.20
CA PRO A 79 -6.79 -18.52 -7.73
C PRO A 79 -6.44 -19.88 -8.32
N GLY A 80 -5.16 -20.09 -8.66
CA GLY A 80 -4.72 -21.31 -9.34
C GLY A 80 -4.91 -21.31 -10.86
N SER A 81 -5.77 -20.44 -11.41
CA SER A 81 -6.03 -20.38 -12.85
C SER A 81 -4.86 -19.76 -13.65
N SER A 82 -4.72 -20.15 -14.92
CA SER A 82 -3.88 -19.40 -15.86
C SER A 82 -4.56 -18.12 -16.36
N SER A 83 -5.88 -18.07 -16.31
CA SER A 83 -6.68 -17.03 -16.95
C SER A 83 -6.95 -15.82 -16.06
N VAL A 84 -6.96 -14.64 -16.68
CA VAL A 84 -7.36 -13.37 -16.07
C VAL A 84 -8.35 -12.68 -17.01
N TRP A 85 -9.49 -12.27 -16.47
CA TRP A 85 -10.55 -11.61 -17.22
C TRP A 85 -10.60 -10.14 -16.84
N VAL A 86 -10.50 -9.25 -17.83
CA VAL A 86 -10.61 -7.80 -17.60
C VAL A 86 -11.76 -7.24 -18.42
N GLY A 87 -12.78 -6.72 -17.74
CA GLY A 87 -13.86 -5.96 -18.36
C GLY A 87 -13.36 -4.58 -18.74
N GLY A 88 -13.66 -4.15 -19.97
CA GLY A 88 -13.32 -2.81 -20.47
C GLY A 88 -14.47 -2.21 -21.29
N ARG A 89 -14.14 -1.29 -22.21
CA ARG A 89 -15.13 -0.62 -23.06
C ARG A 89 -15.61 -1.51 -24.21
N SER A 90 -16.86 -1.95 -24.08
CA SER A 90 -17.61 -2.78 -25.04
C SER A 90 -17.00 -4.17 -25.30
N LYS A 91 -16.22 -4.71 -24.36
CA LYS A 91 -15.58 -6.03 -24.47
C LYS A 91 -15.09 -6.56 -23.12
N VAL A 92 -14.80 -7.85 -23.07
CA VAL A 92 -13.98 -8.51 -22.05
C VAL A 92 -12.68 -8.97 -22.70
N TYR A 93 -11.55 -8.64 -22.09
CA TYR A 93 -10.25 -9.20 -22.38
C TYR A 93 -10.07 -10.48 -21.60
N VAL A 94 -9.56 -11.53 -22.23
CA VAL A 94 -9.18 -12.79 -21.56
C VAL A 94 -7.69 -13.01 -21.83
N PHE A 95 -6.91 -12.91 -20.77
CA PHE A 95 -5.47 -13.17 -20.77
C PHE A 95 -5.21 -14.60 -20.30
N ASP A 96 -4.19 -15.24 -20.86
CA ASP A 96 -3.66 -16.52 -20.38
C ASP A 96 -2.19 -16.34 -19.99
N PHE A 97 -1.89 -16.44 -18.69
CA PHE A 97 -0.56 -16.40 -18.09
C PHE A 97 -0.10 -17.82 -17.74
N SER A 98 0.00 -18.69 -18.76
CA SER A 98 0.46 -20.07 -18.62
C SER A 98 1.96 -20.15 -18.27
N LYS A 99 2.31 -20.90 -17.22
CA LYS A 99 3.69 -20.98 -16.71
C LYS A 99 4.67 -21.49 -17.78
N GLY A 100 5.74 -20.74 -18.05
CA GLY A 100 6.78 -21.12 -19.01
C GLY A 100 6.37 -21.00 -20.48
N ARG A 101 5.29 -20.27 -20.76
CA ARG A 101 4.84 -19.91 -22.12
C ARG A 101 4.69 -18.39 -22.21
N ASN A 102 4.70 -17.87 -23.43
CA ASN A 102 4.33 -16.48 -23.65
C ASN A 102 2.86 -16.29 -23.27
N ALA A 103 2.57 -15.19 -22.57
CA ALA A 103 1.21 -14.80 -22.26
C ALA A 103 0.49 -14.40 -23.56
N SER A 104 -0.80 -14.69 -23.60
CA SER A 104 -1.66 -14.35 -24.73
C SER A 104 -2.88 -13.58 -24.27
N MET A 105 -3.46 -12.80 -25.18
CA MET A 105 -4.71 -12.07 -24.97
C MET A 105 -5.65 -12.34 -26.13
N ARG A 106 -6.92 -12.55 -25.80
CA ARG A 106 -8.04 -12.53 -26.75
C ARG A 106 -9.16 -11.62 -26.23
N THR A 107 -10.04 -11.17 -27.12
CA THR A 107 -11.11 -10.23 -26.76
C THR A 107 -12.48 -10.76 -27.18
N VAL A 108 -13.42 -10.78 -26.23
CA VAL A 108 -14.83 -11.07 -26.49
C VAL A 108 -15.58 -9.74 -26.55
N ASN A 109 -16.11 -9.38 -27.72
CA ASN A 109 -16.81 -8.11 -27.92
C ASN A 109 -18.23 -8.19 -27.33
N ILE A 110 -18.57 -7.23 -26.46
CA ILE A 110 -19.87 -7.10 -25.81
C ILE A 110 -20.37 -5.68 -26.07
N VAL A 111 -20.79 -5.43 -27.31
CA VAL A 111 -21.14 -4.10 -27.81
C VAL A 111 -22.50 -3.64 -27.26
N SER A 112 -22.67 -2.32 -27.14
CA SER A 112 -23.94 -1.68 -26.75
C SER A 112 -25.09 -2.10 -27.65
N THR A 113 -26.16 -2.62 -27.06
CA THR A 113 -27.33 -3.20 -27.76
C THR A 113 -28.32 -2.17 -28.32
N LYS A 114 -28.14 -0.87 -28.05
CA LYS A 114 -28.90 0.24 -28.65
C LYS A 114 -27.98 1.42 -28.99
N GLY A 115 -28.24 2.07 -30.12
CA GLY A 115 -27.44 3.19 -30.65
C GLY A 115 -28.08 4.58 -30.46
N SER A 116 -28.84 4.80 -29.39
CA SER A 116 -29.50 6.09 -29.14
C SER A 116 -29.23 6.61 -27.73
N CYS A 117 -28.13 7.33 -27.58
CA CYS A 117 -27.92 8.33 -26.53
C CYS A 117 -27.43 9.62 -27.19
N ARG A 118 -27.62 10.77 -26.54
CA ARG A 118 -27.30 12.09 -27.13
C ARG A 118 -25.80 12.39 -27.17
N ASP A 119 -25.00 11.74 -26.32
CA ASP A 119 -23.53 11.85 -26.28
C ASP A 119 -22.87 10.57 -26.80
N LYS A 120 -21.77 10.70 -27.56
CA LYS A 120 -20.98 9.59 -28.11
C LYS A 120 -20.20 8.82 -27.03
N GLN A 121 -19.90 9.43 -25.90
CA GLN A 121 -19.12 8.82 -24.81
C GLN A 121 -20.03 7.95 -23.90
N ASP A 122 -21.24 8.42 -23.59
CA ASP A 122 -22.26 7.69 -22.83
C ASP A 122 -22.89 6.52 -23.60
N CYS A 123 -22.78 6.50 -24.93
CA CYS A 123 -23.28 5.42 -25.80
C CYS A 123 -22.54 4.06 -25.65
N LYS A 124 -21.57 3.93 -24.74
CA LYS A 124 -20.71 2.72 -24.66
C LYS A 124 -21.19 1.74 -23.59
N ASN A 125 -20.76 0.48 -23.71
CA ASN A 125 -21.00 -0.55 -22.72
C ASN A 125 -19.73 -0.76 -21.88
N TYR A 126 -19.59 -0.08 -20.76
CA TYR A 126 -18.46 -0.33 -19.86
C TYR A 126 -18.77 -1.55 -19.00
N ILE A 127 -17.96 -2.60 -19.15
CA ILE A 127 -18.07 -3.79 -18.30
C ILE A 127 -17.55 -3.41 -16.90
N THR A 128 -18.39 -3.64 -15.90
CA THR A 128 -18.20 -3.15 -14.52
C THR A 128 -18.35 -4.26 -13.48
N LEU A 129 -18.82 -5.44 -13.89
CA LEU A 129 -18.91 -6.63 -13.07
C LEU A 129 -18.52 -7.87 -13.88
N LEU A 130 -17.71 -8.72 -13.27
CA LEU A 130 -17.33 -10.06 -13.73
C LEU A 130 -17.42 -10.99 -12.51
N GLU A 131 -18.23 -12.04 -12.60
CA GLU A 131 -18.51 -12.97 -11.50
C GLU A 131 -18.64 -14.41 -12.02
N LYS A 132 -18.02 -15.40 -11.37
CA LYS A 132 -18.11 -16.81 -11.79
C LYS A 132 -19.49 -17.38 -11.41
N GLN A 133 -20.22 -17.97 -12.35
CA GLN A 133 -21.51 -18.59 -12.10
C GLN A 133 -21.63 -19.95 -12.79
N GLY A 134 -21.43 -21.02 -12.02
CA GLY A 134 -21.32 -22.39 -12.54
C GLY A 134 -20.17 -22.48 -13.55
N GLU A 135 -20.44 -23.10 -14.70
CA GLU A 135 -19.45 -23.21 -15.78
C GLU A 135 -19.12 -21.85 -16.43
N GLY A 136 -20.05 -20.90 -16.45
CA GLY A 136 -19.91 -19.61 -17.13
C GLY A 136 -19.38 -18.47 -16.25
N LEU A 137 -19.10 -17.33 -16.90
CA LEU A 137 -18.82 -16.05 -16.24
C LEU A 137 -20.00 -15.10 -16.48
N LEU A 138 -20.64 -14.62 -15.42
CA LEU A 138 -21.60 -13.52 -15.48
C LEU A 138 -20.84 -12.22 -15.75
N VAL A 139 -21.22 -11.52 -16.82
CA VAL A 139 -20.63 -10.25 -17.23
C VAL A 139 -21.71 -9.19 -17.23
N CYS A 140 -21.54 -8.07 -16.53
CA CYS A 140 -22.51 -6.98 -16.57
C CYS A 140 -21.85 -5.63 -16.86
N GLY A 141 -22.60 -4.74 -17.53
CA GLY A 141 -22.10 -3.44 -17.96
C GLY A 141 -23.16 -2.38 -18.17
N THR A 142 -22.71 -1.14 -18.32
CA THR A 142 -23.56 0.06 -18.41
C THR A 142 -24.49 0.06 -19.63
N ASN A 143 -24.10 -0.64 -20.71
CA ASN A 143 -24.87 -0.86 -21.95
C ASN A 143 -25.62 0.40 -22.44
N ALA A 144 -24.89 1.51 -22.62
CA ALA A 144 -25.48 2.79 -23.02
C ALA A 144 -26.59 3.27 -22.07
N ARG A 145 -26.25 3.40 -20.77
CA ARG A 145 -27.14 3.78 -19.66
C ARG A 145 -28.35 2.85 -19.47
N ARG A 146 -28.21 1.57 -19.82
CA ARG A 146 -29.24 0.52 -19.62
C ARG A 146 -28.64 -0.74 -19.02
N PRO A 147 -28.32 -0.77 -17.71
CA PRO A 147 -27.63 -1.87 -17.03
C PRO A 147 -28.09 -3.26 -17.47
N SER A 148 -27.19 -4.00 -18.13
CA SER A 148 -27.47 -5.32 -18.71
C SER A 148 -26.39 -6.32 -18.36
N CYS A 149 -26.74 -7.60 -18.44
CA CYS A 149 -25.82 -8.70 -18.22
C CYS A 149 -25.83 -9.71 -19.38
N TRP A 150 -24.74 -10.46 -19.46
CA TRP A 150 -24.48 -11.56 -20.36
C TRP A 150 -23.94 -12.75 -19.57
N THR A 151 -24.14 -13.96 -20.08
CA THR A 151 -23.36 -15.13 -19.66
C THR A 151 -22.26 -15.36 -20.71
N LEU A 152 -21.03 -15.58 -20.24
CA LEU A 152 -19.89 -15.86 -21.09
C LEU A 152 -19.47 -17.33 -20.86
N VAL A 153 -19.65 -18.15 -21.90
CA VAL A 153 -19.28 -19.57 -21.92
C VAL A 153 -18.50 -19.83 -23.21
N ASN A 154 -17.32 -20.45 -23.14
CA ASN A 154 -16.48 -20.76 -24.30
C ASN A 154 -16.32 -19.55 -25.25
N ASP A 155 -15.93 -18.40 -24.69
CA ASP A 155 -15.78 -17.10 -25.37
C ASP A 155 -17.04 -16.55 -26.09
N THR A 156 -18.20 -17.19 -25.90
CA THR A 156 -19.49 -16.77 -26.47
C THR A 156 -20.31 -16.03 -25.42
N ALA A 157 -20.71 -14.79 -25.72
CA ALA A 157 -21.44 -13.92 -24.81
C ALA A 157 -22.94 -13.85 -25.15
N GLU A 158 -23.77 -14.56 -24.40
CA GLU A 158 -25.23 -14.58 -24.60
C GLU A 158 -25.93 -13.54 -23.71
N LEU A 159 -26.84 -12.75 -24.29
CA LEU A 159 -27.52 -11.64 -23.59
C LEU A 159 -28.59 -12.15 -22.62
N LEU A 160 -28.42 -11.87 -21.32
CA LEU A 160 -29.40 -12.17 -20.25
C LEU A 160 -30.42 -11.04 -20.04
N GLY A 161 -30.30 -9.93 -20.77
CA GLY A 161 -31.22 -8.79 -20.73
C GLY A 161 -30.83 -7.68 -19.75
N GLU A 162 -31.79 -6.79 -19.48
CA GLU A 162 -31.63 -5.67 -18.53
C GLU A 162 -31.69 -6.19 -17.08
N ARG A 163 -30.64 -5.96 -16.30
CA ARG A 163 -30.49 -6.41 -14.90
C ARG A 163 -30.09 -5.23 -14.01
N ARG A 164 -31.09 -4.42 -13.65
CA ARG A 164 -30.96 -3.24 -12.79
C ARG A 164 -30.34 -3.61 -11.44
N GLY A 165 -29.33 -2.84 -11.02
CA GLY A 165 -28.59 -3.08 -9.78
C GLY A 165 -27.35 -3.99 -9.92
N TYR A 166 -27.14 -4.66 -11.07
CA TYR A 166 -25.92 -5.45 -11.32
C TYR A 166 -24.78 -4.62 -11.95
N ALA A 167 -25.12 -3.52 -12.63
CA ALA A 167 -24.18 -2.57 -13.20
C ALA A 167 -24.73 -1.14 -13.06
N PRO A 168 -23.88 -0.11 -12.95
CA PRO A 168 -24.30 1.29 -12.87
C PRO A 168 -24.74 1.83 -14.24
N PHE A 169 -25.32 3.04 -14.24
CA PHE A 169 -25.67 3.74 -15.48
C PHE A 169 -24.43 4.41 -16.10
N SER A 170 -23.49 4.84 -15.25
CA SER A 170 -22.22 5.49 -15.62
C SER A 170 -21.04 4.77 -14.96
N PRO A 171 -19.87 4.62 -15.63
CA PRO A 171 -18.75 3.81 -15.13
C PRO A 171 -18.00 4.44 -13.94
N ASP A 172 -18.21 5.72 -13.67
CA ASP A 172 -17.66 6.50 -12.56
C ASP A 172 -18.46 6.37 -11.25
N GLU A 173 -19.64 5.73 -11.27
CA GLU A 173 -20.45 5.52 -10.06
C GLU A 173 -19.76 4.57 -9.06
N ASN A 174 -19.66 5.00 -7.79
CA ASN A 174 -19.18 4.17 -6.69
C ASN A 174 -20.10 2.95 -6.48
N SER A 175 -19.71 1.83 -7.09
CA SER A 175 -20.51 0.63 -7.25
C SER A 175 -19.90 -0.51 -6.45
N LEU A 176 -20.75 -1.27 -5.75
CA LEU A 176 -20.37 -2.47 -5.02
C LEU A 176 -21.50 -3.50 -5.17
N VAL A 177 -21.13 -4.70 -5.57
CA VAL A 177 -22.01 -5.88 -5.68
C VAL A 177 -21.35 -7.03 -4.92
N LEU A 178 -22.15 -7.79 -4.18
CA LEU A 178 -21.72 -8.97 -3.42
C LEU A 178 -22.62 -10.15 -3.78
N PHE A 179 -22.01 -11.28 -4.13
CA PHE A 179 -22.68 -12.54 -4.42
C PHE A 179 -22.55 -13.49 -3.24
N ASP A 180 -23.62 -14.24 -2.98
CA ASP A 180 -23.68 -15.24 -1.92
C ASP A 180 -24.70 -16.32 -2.29
N GLY A 181 -24.21 -17.42 -2.88
CA GLY A 181 -25.06 -18.48 -3.42
C GLY A 181 -26.05 -17.94 -4.47
N SER A 182 -27.34 -17.99 -4.14
CA SER A 182 -28.41 -17.47 -5.02
C SER A 182 -28.76 -16.00 -4.76
N GLU A 183 -28.35 -15.43 -3.62
CA GLU A 183 -28.61 -14.04 -3.22
C GLU A 183 -27.57 -13.08 -3.81
N VAL A 184 -28.00 -11.84 -4.07
CA VAL A 184 -27.15 -10.77 -4.60
C VAL A 184 -27.48 -9.48 -3.87
N TYR A 185 -26.43 -8.84 -3.34
CA TYR A 185 -26.50 -7.56 -2.67
C TYR A 185 -25.82 -6.48 -3.51
N SER A 186 -26.34 -5.26 -3.49
CA SER A 186 -25.82 -4.17 -4.32
C SER A 186 -26.10 -2.79 -3.75
N THR A 187 -25.15 -1.88 -3.95
CA THR A 187 -25.32 -0.44 -3.66
C THR A 187 -25.95 0.34 -4.82
N ILE A 188 -25.92 -0.25 -6.02
CA ILE A 188 -26.26 0.38 -7.30
C ILE A 188 -27.76 0.69 -7.37
N ARG A 189 -28.09 1.86 -7.94
CA ARG A 189 -29.47 2.30 -8.14
C ARG A 189 -30.18 1.43 -9.19
N LYS A 190 -31.43 1.02 -8.93
CA LYS A 190 -32.25 0.28 -9.91
C LYS A 190 -32.86 1.17 -11.01
N GLN A 191 -32.87 2.50 -10.84
CA GLN A 191 -33.37 3.46 -11.83
C GLN A 191 -32.47 4.69 -11.83
N GLU A 192 -32.29 5.31 -13.00
CA GLU A 192 -31.43 6.48 -13.19
C GLU A 192 -31.94 7.72 -12.43
N TYR A 193 -33.25 7.96 -12.51
CA TYR A 193 -33.93 9.08 -11.85
C TYR A 193 -34.15 8.88 -10.34
N ASN A 194 -33.70 7.76 -9.75
CA ASN A 194 -33.82 7.56 -8.31
C ASN A 194 -33.03 8.64 -7.56
N GLY A 195 -33.62 9.15 -6.48
CA GLY A 195 -33.08 10.25 -5.67
C GLY A 195 -31.64 10.02 -5.17
N LYS A 196 -31.00 11.11 -4.74
CA LYS A 196 -29.58 11.20 -4.39
C LYS A 196 -29.09 10.31 -3.23
N ILE A 197 -29.94 9.47 -2.65
CA ILE A 197 -29.65 8.64 -1.48
C ILE A 197 -29.11 7.27 -1.92
N PRO A 198 -27.82 6.97 -1.72
CA PRO A 198 -27.27 5.63 -1.96
C PRO A 198 -27.79 4.67 -0.88
N ARG A 199 -28.01 3.41 -1.24
CA ARG A 199 -28.57 2.40 -0.32
C ARG A 199 -27.91 1.05 -0.55
N PHE A 200 -27.67 0.29 0.51
CA PHE A 200 -27.32 -1.12 0.39
C PHE A 200 -28.61 -1.93 0.25
N ARG A 201 -28.69 -2.82 -0.74
CA ARG A 201 -29.91 -3.58 -1.07
C ARG A 201 -29.64 -5.06 -1.23
N ARG A 202 -30.60 -5.90 -0.87
CA ARG A 202 -30.73 -7.25 -1.46
C ARG A 202 -31.52 -7.10 -2.76
N ILE A 203 -30.89 -7.33 -3.91
CA ILE A 203 -31.49 -7.19 -5.25
C ILE A 203 -31.90 -8.52 -5.88
N LYS A 204 -31.47 -9.64 -5.28
CA LYS A 204 -31.94 -11.00 -5.57
C LYS A 204 -31.88 -11.80 -4.28
N GLY A 205 -32.92 -12.58 -4.03
CA GLY A 205 -33.17 -13.35 -2.81
C GLY A 205 -34.67 -13.46 -2.61
N GLU A 206 -35.10 -13.93 -1.45
CA GLU A 206 -36.54 -14.18 -1.21
C GLU A 206 -37.37 -12.88 -1.13
N ILE A 207 -36.81 -11.82 -0.53
CA ILE A 207 -37.41 -10.49 -0.49
C ILE A 207 -36.37 -9.41 -0.83
N GLU A 208 -36.77 -8.37 -1.55
CA GLU A 208 -35.93 -7.19 -1.76
C GLU A 208 -35.96 -6.31 -0.50
N LEU A 209 -34.78 -6.10 0.12
CA LEU A 209 -34.60 -5.18 1.24
C LEU A 209 -33.69 -4.01 0.84
N TYR A 210 -33.93 -2.83 1.40
CA TYR A 210 -33.08 -1.65 1.24
C TYR A 210 -32.81 -0.93 2.57
N THR A 211 -31.65 -0.26 2.68
CA THR A 211 -31.36 0.59 3.85
C THR A 211 -32.22 1.84 3.82
N SER A 212 -32.76 2.25 4.97
CA SER A 212 -33.57 3.47 5.13
C SER A 212 -32.77 4.76 4.86
N ASP A 213 -33.44 5.91 4.97
CA ASP A 213 -32.88 7.23 4.67
C ASP A 213 -32.05 7.80 5.84
N THR A 214 -32.25 7.28 7.05
CA THR A 214 -31.63 7.76 8.30
C THR A 214 -30.24 7.15 8.54
N VAL A 215 -30.01 5.93 8.05
CA VAL A 215 -28.86 5.11 8.47
C VAL A 215 -27.50 5.54 7.92
N MET A 216 -27.43 6.27 6.80
CA MET A 216 -26.17 6.65 6.16
C MET A 216 -26.22 8.09 5.59
N GLN A 217 -25.10 8.80 5.68
CA GLN A 217 -25.01 10.21 5.25
C GLN A 217 -23.99 10.37 4.09
N ASN A 218 -24.47 10.43 2.85
CA ASN A 218 -23.62 10.46 1.63
C ASN A 218 -22.53 9.36 1.60
N PRO A 219 -22.89 8.07 1.76
CA PRO A 219 -21.92 6.99 1.87
C PRO A 219 -21.14 6.76 0.57
N GLN A 220 -19.85 6.47 0.72
CA GLN A 220 -18.96 5.94 -0.32
C GLN A 220 -18.50 4.55 0.11
N PHE A 221 -18.93 3.51 -0.59
CA PHE A 221 -18.71 2.11 -0.26
C PHE A 221 -17.31 1.64 -0.71
N ILE A 222 -16.66 0.80 0.11
CA ILE A 222 -15.33 0.23 -0.14
C ILE A 222 -15.45 -1.27 -0.42
N LYS A 223 -16.06 -2.04 0.50
CA LYS A 223 -16.15 -3.50 0.40
C LYS A 223 -17.30 -4.06 1.21
N ALA A 224 -17.79 -5.24 0.83
CA ALA A 224 -18.75 -6.02 1.61
C ALA A 224 -18.32 -7.49 1.64
N THR A 225 -18.81 -8.24 2.63
CA THR A 225 -18.48 -9.66 2.84
C THR A 225 -19.57 -10.34 3.67
N ILE A 226 -19.73 -11.65 3.48
CA ILE A 226 -20.55 -12.51 4.34
C ILE A 226 -19.65 -13.12 5.41
N VAL A 227 -20.13 -13.14 6.64
CA VAL A 227 -19.48 -13.77 7.78
C VAL A 227 -20.44 -14.79 8.38
N HIS A 228 -20.14 -16.06 8.12
CA HIS A 228 -20.83 -17.17 8.76
C HIS A 228 -20.44 -17.21 10.23
N GLN A 229 -21.45 -17.22 11.12
CA GLN A 229 -21.24 -17.23 12.56
C GLN A 229 -21.52 -18.63 13.14
N ASP A 230 -21.52 -18.74 14.47
CA ASP A 230 -21.65 -20.03 15.18
C ASP A 230 -23.00 -20.75 14.89
N GLN A 231 -24.01 -20.01 14.42
CA GLN A 231 -25.31 -20.51 13.97
C GLN A 231 -25.71 -19.81 12.66
N ALA A 232 -26.23 -20.57 11.67
CA ALA A 232 -26.47 -20.05 10.31
C ALA A 232 -27.51 -18.92 10.22
N TYR A 233 -28.49 -18.85 11.15
CA TYR A 233 -29.44 -17.72 11.20
C TYR A 233 -28.78 -16.43 11.71
N ASP A 234 -27.62 -16.56 12.39
CA ASP A 234 -26.82 -15.48 12.94
C ASP A 234 -25.74 -15.02 11.93
N ASP A 235 -25.72 -15.55 10.69
CA ASP A 235 -24.88 -15.07 9.59
C ASP A 235 -25.02 -13.55 9.39
N LYS A 236 -23.89 -12.85 9.30
CA LYS A 236 -23.86 -11.39 9.12
C LYS A 236 -23.34 -10.99 7.74
N ILE A 237 -23.88 -9.92 7.19
CA ILE A 237 -23.26 -9.16 6.10
C ILE A 237 -22.54 -7.98 6.76
N TYR A 238 -21.23 -7.89 6.58
CA TYR A 238 -20.47 -6.71 6.96
C TYR A 238 -20.11 -5.90 5.73
N TYR A 239 -20.25 -4.57 5.81
CA TYR A 239 -19.77 -3.68 4.76
C TYR A 239 -19.11 -2.42 5.29
N PHE A 240 -18.09 -1.98 4.57
CA PHE A 240 -17.17 -0.93 4.94
C PHE A 240 -17.35 0.27 4.00
N PHE A 241 -17.44 1.47 4.58
CA PHE A 241 -17.74 2.69 3.83
C PHE A 241 -17.17 3.93 4.53
N ARG A 242 -17.06 5.03 3.79
CA ARG A 242 -16.91 6.39 4.33
C ARG A 242 -18.25 7.09 4.29
N GLU A 243 -18.53 8.00 5.21
CA GLU A 243 -19.70 8.88 5.16
C GLU A 243 -19.36 10.27 5.70
N ASP A 244 -20.28 11.23 5.55
CA ASP A 244 -20.17 12.53 6.21
C ASP A 244 -20.20 12.37 7.73
N ASN A 245 -19.35 13.11 8.43
CA ASN A 245 -19.31 13.08 9.89
C ASN A 245 -20.61 13.68 10.46
N PRO A 246 -21.34 12.99 11.37
CA PRO A 246 -22.47 13.60 12.07
C PRO A 246 -22.04 14.73 13.00
N ASP A 247 -20.79 14.73 13.49
CA ASP A 247 -20.24 15.88 14.23
C ASP A 247 -20.05 17.07 13.28
N LYS A 248 -20.58 18.24 13.68
CA LYS A 248 -20.53 19.52 12.95
C LYS A 248 -19.64 20.56 13.62
N ASN A 249 -18.89 20.19 14.66
CA ASN A 249 -17.83 21.04 15.21
C ASN A 249 -16.82 21.42 14.10
N PRO A 250 -16.37 22.68 13.99
CA PRO A 250 -15.46 23.11 12.93
C PRO A 250 -14.11 22.36 12.87
N GLU A 251 -13.69 21.79 14.00
CA GLU A 251 -12.45 21.01 14.12
C GLU A 251 -12.65 19.52 13.77
N ALA A 252 -13.90 19.06 13.64
CA ALA A 252 -14.19 17.67 13.30
C ALA A 252 -13.85 17.37 11.83
N PRO A 253 -13.29 16.19 11.53
CA PRO A 253 -13.01 15.82 10.14
C PRO A 253 -14.32 15.69 9.36
N LEU A 254 -14.35 16.17 8.11
CA LEU A 254 -15.54 16.17 7.25
C LEU A 254 -16.17 14.78 7.06
N ASN A 255 -15.33 13.75 6.98
CA ASN A 255 -15.76 12.36 6.76
C ASN A 255 -15.18 11.41 7.80
N VAL A 256 -15.94 10.35 8.09
CA VAL A 256 -15.58 9.27 9.02
C VAL A 256 -15.63 7.91 8.31
N SER A 257 -14.87 6.94 8.82
CA SER A 257 -14.85 5.57 8.32
C SER A 257 -15.74 4.66 9.17
N ARG A 258 -16.48 3.77 8.51
CA ARG A 258 -17.52 2.93 9.12
C ARG A 258 -17.43 1.48 8.70
N VAL A 259 -17.84 0.60 9.61
CA VAL A 259 -18.36 -0.73 9.31
C VAL A 259 -19.83 -0.74 9.68
N ALA A 260 -20.66 -1.36 8.86
CA ALA A 260 -22.03 -1.70 9.20
C ALA A 260 -22.21 -3.22 9.23
N GLN A 261 -23.18 -3.66 10.02
CA GLN A 261 -23.66 -5.04 10.04
C GLN A 261 -25.12 -5.11 9.58
N LEU A 262 -25.48 -6.24 8.98
CA LEU A 262 -26.84 -6.69 8.69
C LEU A 262 -26.92 -8.18 9.00
N CYS A 263 -28.09 -8.69 9.37
CA CYS A 263 -28.35 -10.12 9.37
C CYS A 263 -28.63 -10.59 7.93
N ARG A 264 -27.95 -11.64 7.49
CA ARG A 264 -28.19 -12.27 6.17
C ARG A 264 -29.65 -12.70 6.02
N GLY A 265 -30.19 -13.33 7.07
CA GLY A 265 -31.56 -13.82 7.16
C GLY A 265 -32.63 -12.77 7.49
N ASP A 266 -32.35 -11.46 7.47
CA ASP A 266 -33.34 -10.41 7.77
C ASP A 266 -34.59 -10.56 6.87
N GLN A 267 -35.78 -10.53 7.47
CA GLN A 267 -37.08 -10.66 6.81
C GLN A 267 -37.84 -9.33 6.70
N GLY A 268 -37.21 -8.21 7.07
CA GLY A 268 -37.88 -6.93 7.26
C GLY A 268 -38.55 -6.84 8.64
N GLY A 269 -39.44 -5.87 8.78
CA GLY A 269 -40.20 -5.62 10.01
C GLY A 269 -41.70 -5.72 9.79
N GLU A 270 -42.44 -5.94 10.87
CA GLU A 270 -43.88 -6.27 10.86
C GLU A 270 -44.79 -5.24 10.17
N SER A 271 -44.44 -3.95 10.22
CA SER A 271 -45.24 -2.88 9.63
C SER A 271 -45.08 -2.78 8.11
N SER A 272 -46.12 -2.30 7.42
CA SER A 272 -46.09 -2.01 5.98
C SER A 272 -44.99 -1.01 5.56
N LEU A 273 -44.49 -0.18 6.48
CA LEU A 273 -43.41 0.78 6.24
C LEU A 273 -42.00 0.22 6.54
N SER A 274 -41.91 -0.96 7.16
CA SER A 274 -40.66 -1.64 7.56
C SER A 274 -40.41 -2.95 6.81
N VAL A 275 -41.44 -3.57 6.21
CA VAL A 275 -41.36 -4.89 5.55
C VAL A 275 -40.33 -4.97 4.42
N SER A 276 -40.02 -3.86 3.76
CA SER A 276 -39.04 -3.77 2.66
C SER A 276 -37.71 -3.12 3.06
N LYS A 277 -37.52 -2.82 4.35
CA LYS A 277 -36.29 -2.22 4.87
C LYS A 277 -35.41 -3.28 5.54
N TRP A 278 -34.09 -3.05 5.56
CA TRP A 278 -33.24 -3.75 6.54
C TRP A 278 -33.63 -3.29 7.94
N ASN A 279 -33.95 -4.23 8.83
CA ASN A 279 -34.34 -3.95 10.21
C ASN A 279 -33.23 -4.28 11.22
N THR A 280 -32.16 -4.96 10.75
CA THR A 280 -31.00 -5.38 11.54
C THR A 280 -29.75 -4.52 11.33
N PHE A 281 -29.90 -3.33 10.72
CA PHE A 281 -28.79 -2.42 10.48
C PHE A 281 -28.25 -1.79 11.76
N LEU A 282 -26.92 -1.85 11.93
CA LEU A 282 -26.15 -0.99 12.84
C LEU A 282 -24.84 -0.58 12.17
N LYS A 283 -24.30 0.60 12.53
CA LYS A 283 -22.96 1.07 12.12
C LYS A 283 -22.08 1.45 13.30
N ALA A 284 -20.78 1.21 13.16
CA ALA A 284 -19.73 1.60 14.11
C ALA A 284 -18.65 2.43 13.41
N MET A 285 -17.99 3.33 14.13
CA MET A 285 -16.81 4.06 13.64
C MET A 285 -15.58 3.14 13.66
N LEU A 286 -14.82 3.03 12.56
CA LEU A 286 -13.45 2.51 12.61
C LEU A 286 -12.50 3.63 12.97
N VAL A 287 -11.63 3.36 13.92
CA VAL A 287 -10.53 4.25 14.31
C VAL A 287 -9.22 3.65 13.82
N CYS A 288 -8.42 4.47 13.15
CA CYS A 288 -7.03 4.15 12.83
C CYS A 288 -6.16 5.35 13.23
N SER A 289 -5.61 5.31 14.44
CA SER A 289 -4.86 6.43 15.02
C SER A 289 -3.70 5.94 15.87
N ASP A 290 -2.51 6.51 15.66
CA ASP A 290 -1.38 6.30 16.57
C ASP A 290 -1.46 7.29 17.73
N ALA A 291 -1.71 6.77 18.93
CA ALA A 291 -1.76 7.55 20.16
C ALA A 291 -0.40 8.20 20.52
N THR A 292 0.71 7.57 20.14
CA THR A 292 2.07 8.02 20.49
C THR A 292 2.45 9.32 19.79
N SER A 293 2.14 9.43 18.50
CA SER A 293 2.40 10.62 17.69
C SER A 293 1.16 11.49 17.42
N ASN A 294 0.04 11.17 18.07
CA ASN A 294 -1.27 11.84 17.92
C ASN A 294 -1.71 11.98 16.44
N LYS A 295 -1.45 10.95 15.62
CA LYS A 295 -1.80 10.94 14.19
C LYS A 295 -3.07 10.15 13.96
N ASN A 296 -4.09 10.81 13.41
CA ASN A 296 -5.35 10.17 13.01
C ASN A 296 -5.43 9.97 11.48
N PHE A 297 -5.96 8.83 11.05
CA PHE A 297 -6.19 8.46 9.65
C PHE A 297 -7.67 8.11 9.47
N ASN A 298 -8.48 9.13 9.20
CA ASN A 298 -9.94 9.04 9.21
C ASN A 298 -10.58 8.56 7.90
N ARG A 299 -9.81 8.46 6.80
CA ARG A 299 -10.29 8.21 5.43
C ARG A 299 -9.88 6.81 4.95
N LEU A 300 -10.65 5.77 5.30
CA LEU A 300 -10.50 4.39 4.78
C LEU A 300 -10.46 4.38 3.25
N GLN A 301 -9.51 3.69 2.64
CA GLN A 301 -9.33 3.55 1.19
C GLN A 301 -9.80 2.17 0.70
N ASP A 302 -9.29 1.10 1.32
CA ASP A 302 -9.53 -0.29 0.94
C ASP A 302 -9.49 -1.21 2.17
N VAL A 303 -10.09 -2.40 2.04
CA VAL A 303 -10.17 -3.43 3.07
C VAL A 303 -9.80 -4.80 2.49
N PHE A 304 -8.98 -5.57 3.21
CA PHE A 304 -8.71 -6.98 2.90
C PHE A 304 -9.04 -7.86 4.11
N LEU A 305 -9.79 -8.94 3.88
CA LEU A 305 -10.08 -9.94 4.90
C LEU A 305 -9.13 -11.13 4.70
N LEU A 306 -8.48 -11.54 5.77
CA LEU A 306 -7.61 -12.72 5.82
C LEU A 306 -8.20 -13.70 6.84
N PRO A 307 -8.88 -14.77 6.39
CA PRO A 307 -9.43 -15.80 7.28
C PRO A 307 -8.36 -16.48 8.12
N ASP A 308 -8.71 -16.86 9.35
CA ASP A 308 -7.84 -17.63 10.25
C ASP A 308 -7.55 -19.03 9.67
N PRO A 309 -6.33 -19.59 9.82
CA PRO A 309 -6.01 -20.94 9.33
C PRO A 309 -6.93 -22.05 9.87
N ASN A 310 -7.44 -21.88 11.10
CA ASN A 310 -8.26 -22.88 11.78
C ASN A 310 -9.76 -22.74 11.43
N GLY A 311 -10.13 -21.82 10.53
CA GLY A 311 -11.52 -21.53 10.16
C GLY A 311 -12.30 -20.74 11.22
N GLN A 312 -11.66 -20.31 12.31
CA GLN A 312 -12.34 -19.55 13.36
C GLN A 312 -12.68 -18.14 12.87
N TRP A 313 -13.95 -17.91 12.53
CA TRP A 313 -14.40 -16.66 11.91
C TRP A 313 -14.05 -15.43 12.75
N ARG A 314 -14.11 -15.54 14.09
CA ARG A 314 -13.79 -14.47 15.05
C ARG A 314 -12.36 -13.94 14.91
N ASP A 315 -11.40 -14.80 14.56
CA ASP A 315 -9.98 -14.45 14.39
C ASP A 315 -9.63 -14.00 12.97
N THR A 316 -10.60 -13.96 12.05
CA THR A 316 -10.41 -13.36 10.72
C THR A 316 -9.93 -11.93 10.85
N ARG A 317 -8.76 -11.65 10.26
CA ARG A 317 -8.11 -10.35 10.31
C ARG A 317 -8.65 -9.44 9.20
N VAL A 318 -9.08 -8.25 9.57
CA VAL A 318 -9.55 -7.20 8.66
C VAL A 318 -8.47 -6.13 8.57
N TYR A 319 -7.71 -6.12 7.47
CA TYR A 319 -6.72 -5.09 7.18
C TYR A 319 -7.40 -3.91 6.50
N GLY A 320 -7.37 -2.73 7.10
CA GLY A 320 -7.87 -1.49 6.51
C GLY A 320 -6.72 -0.53 6.19
N VAL A 321 -6.68 -0.02 4.97
CA VAL A 321 -5.79 1.10 4.58
C VAL A 321 -6.54 2.40 4.84
N PHE A 322 -5.96 3.29 5.62
CA PHE A 322 -6.52 4.60 5.91
C PHE A 322 -5.58 5.70 5.42
N SER A 323 -6.16 6.88 5.14
CA SER A 323 -5.41 8.09 4.85
C SER A 323 -5.94 9.27 5.66
N ASN A 324 -5.18 10.36 5.67
CA ASN A 324 -5.54 11.63 6.31
C ASN A 324 -5.59 12.77 5.26
N PRO A 325 -5.89 14.03 5.64
CA PRO A 325 -5.98 15.15 4.69
C PRO A 325 -4.69 15.48 3.92
N TRP A 326 -3.52 15.06 4.41
CA TRP A 326 -2.23 15.21 3.71
C TRP A 326 -1.91 14.02 2.78
N ASN A 327 -2.86 13.10 2.58
CA ASN A 327 -2.71 11.84 1.87
C ASN A 327 -1.61 10.92 2.43
N TYR A 328 -1.17 11.14 3.67
CA TYR A 328 -0.35 10.15 4.38
C TYR A 328 -1.23 8.98 4.78
N SER A 329 -0.67 7.77 4.79
CA SER A 329 -1.43 6.53 4.99
C SER A 329 -0.96 5.71 6.17
N ALA A 330 -1.90 4.94 6.73
CA ALA A 330 -1.66 3.95 7.77
C ALA A 330 -2.41 2.65 7.44
N VAL A 331 -1.90 1.53 7.95
CA VAL A 331 -2.61 0.25 7.90
C VAL A 331 -3.00 -0.14 9.31
N CYS A 332 -4.28 -0.36 9.55
CA CYS A 332 -4.79 -0.90 10.82
C CYS A 332 -5.36 -2.30 10.60
N VAL A 333 -5.21 -3.16 11.61
CA VAL A 333 -5.76 -4.52 11.61
C VAL A 333 -6.83 -4.62 12.68
N TYR A 334 -7.98 -5.19 12.35
CA TYR A 334 -9.10 -5.46 13.26
C TYR A 334 -9.41 -6.97 13.25
N SER A 335 -10.15 -7.47 14.23
CA SER A 335 -10.72 -8.83 14.19
C SER A 335 -12.23 -8.77 13.97
N LEU A 336 -12.80 -9.77 13.29
CA LEU A 336 -14.27 -9.88 13.20
C LEU A 336 -14.91 -10.13 14.58
N GLY A 337 -14.19 -10.77 15.50
CA GLY A 337 -14.64 -10.97 16.89
C GLY A 337 -14.82 -9.66 17.66
N ASP A 338 -13.88 -8.71 17.53
CA ASP A 338 -13.98 -7.40 18.18
C ASP A 338 -15.09 -6.55 17.57
N ILE A 339 -15.27 -6.62 16.24
CA ILE A 339 -16.37 -5.96 15.52
C ILE A 339 -17.74 -6.50 15.98
N ASP A 340 -17.91 -7.82 15.99
CA ASP A 340 -19.12 -8.50 16.47
C ASP A 340 -19.42 -8.16 17.94
N LYS A 341 -18.39 -8.16 18.80
CA LYS A 341 -18.51 -7.76 20.20
C LYS A 341 -19.04 -6.33 20.35
N VAL A 342 -18.48 -5.36 19.63
CA VAL A 342 -18.94 -3.96 19.66
C VAL A 342 -20.43 -3.86 19.30
N PHE A 343 -20.87 -4.53 18.24
CA PHE A 343 -22.29 -4.52 17.84
C PHE A 343 -23.20 -5.23 18.85
N ARG A 344 -22.75 -6.35 19.44
CA ARG A 344 -23.53 -7.12 20.44
C ARG A 344 -23.60 -6.43 21.81
N THR A 345 -22.63 -5.59 22.20
CA THR A 345 -22.56 -5.06 23.58
C THR A 345 -22.73 -3.55 23.72
N SER A 346 -22.38 -2.73 22.74
CA SER A 346 -22.38 -1.26 22.89
C SER A 346 -23.79 -0.68 23.08
N SER A 347 -23.93 0.44 23.79
CA SER A 347 -25.13 1.28 23.71
C SER A 347 -25.24 1.97 22.34
N LEU A 348 -26.44 2.48 22.01
CA LEU A 348 -26.71 3.24 20.80
C LEU A 348 -26.57 4.74 21.07
N LYS A 349 -25.96 5.48 20.14
CA LYS A 349 -25.61 6.89 20.30
C LYS A 349 -26.86 7.76 20.28
N GLY A 350 -27.10 8.49 21.37
CA GLY A 350 -28.30 9.33 21.56
C GLY A 350 -29.48 8.58 22.20
N TYR A 351 -29.39 7.27 22.40
CA TYR A 351 -30.40 6.48 23.08
C TYR A 351 -29.99 6.25 24.54
N HIS A 352 -30.84 6.67 25.47
CA HIS A 352 -30.55 6.67 26.91
C HIS A 352 -31.44 5.76 27.76
N SER A 353 -32.45 5.13 27.14
CA SER A 353 -33.35 4.16 27.78
C SER A 353 -32.80 2.73 27.68
N ASP A 354 -33.43 1.79 28.39
CA ASP A 354 -33.20 0.37 28.20
C ASP A 354 -33.53 -0.06 26.76
N LEU A 355 -32.68 -0.90 26.16
CA LEU A 355 -32.86 -1.38 24.80
C LEU A 355 -34.01 -2.40 24.74
N PRO A 356 -34.83 -2.41 23.68
CA PRO A 356 -35.91 -3.37 23.51
C PRO A 356 -35.38 -4.81 23.37
N ASN A 357 -36.26 -5.79 23.58
CA ASN A 357 -35.99 -7.20 23.38
C ASN A 357 -36.89 -7.73 22.24
N PRO A 358 -36.34 -8.18 21.10
CA PRO A 358 -34.93 -8.43 20.81
C PRO A 358 -34.08 -7.15 20.69
N ARG A 359 -32.81 -7.25 21.05
CA ARG A 359 -31.87 -6.13 20.93
C ARG A 359 -31.72 -5.69 19.46
N PRO A 360 -31.69 -4.37 19.16
CA PRO A 360 -31.38 -3.85 17.83
C PRO A 360 -30.14 -4.50 17.18
N GLY A 361 -30.25 -4.88 15.92
CA GLY A 361 -29.18 -5.54 15.16
C GLY A 361 -29.00 -7.05 15.43
N LYS A 362 -29.70 -7.65 16.40
CA LYS A 362 -29.67 -9.10 16.64
C LYS A 362 -30.47 -9.85 15.56
N CYS A 363 -29.95 -10.98 15.10
CA CYS A 363 -30.68 -11.87 14.18
C CYS A 363 -31.68 -12.74 14.96
N LEU A 364 -32.81 -13.05 14.33
CA LEU A 364 -33.86 -13.90 14.91
C LEU A 364 -33.85 -15.29 14.28
N PRO A 365 -34.11 -16.36 15.07
CA PRO A 365 -34.33 -17.69 14.55
C PRO A 365 -35.67 -17.77 13.80
N ASP A 366 -35.92 -18.91 13.16
CA ASP A 366 -37.21 -19.27 12.55
C ASP A 366 -37.79 -18.24 11.56
N ARG A 367 -36.92 -17.38 11.02
CA ARG A 367 -37.26 -16.35 10.03
C ARG A 367 -38.34 -15.37 10.53
N GLN A 368 -38.29 -15.02 11.82
CA GLN A 368 -39.19 -14.05 12.40
C GLN A 368 -38.84 -12.62 11.91
N PRO A 369 -39.82 -11.77 11.57
CA PRO A 369 -39.58 -10.35 11.30
C PRO A 369 -39.12 -9.63 12.57
N ILE A 370 -38.39 -8.53 12.42
CA ILE A 370 -37.98 -7.73 13.59
C ILE A 370 -39.19 -6.98 14.16
N PRO A 371 -39.44 -7.04 15.48
CA PRO A 371 -40.53 -6.30 16.12
C PRO A 371 -40.43 -4.79 15.89
N THR A 372 -41.59 -4.17 15.69
CA THR A 372 -41.70 -2.76 15.28
C THR A 372 -41.01 -1.81 16.26
N GLU A 373 -41.07 -2.08 17.57
CA GLU A 373 -40.36 -1.31 18.60
C GLU A 373 -38.83 -1.40 18.48
N THR A 374 -38.31 -2.59 18.17
CA THR A 374 -36.88 -2.82 17.97
C THR A 374 -36.38 -2.11 16.72
N PHE A 375 -37.16 -2.18 15.64
CA PHE A 375 -36.85 -1.48 14.40
C PHE A 375 -36.85 0.04 14.59
N GLN A 376 -37.85 0.61 15.27
CA GLN A 376 -37.91 2.06 15.51
C GLN A 376 -36.68 2.59 16.24
N VAL A 377 -36.17 1.84 17.23
CA VAL A 377 -34.91 2.19 17.93
C VAL A 377 -33.71 2.08 16.99
N ALA A 378 -33.61 1.01 16.19
CA ALA A 378 -32.52 0.81 15.23
C ALA A 378 -32.49 1.89 14.11
N ASP A 379 -33.64 2.24 13.54
CA ASP A 379 -33.79 3.19 12.42
C ASP A 379 -33.50 4.63 12.86
N SER A 380 -33.75 4.96 14.13
CA SER A 380 -33.52 6.28 14.73
C SER A 380 -32.13 6.45 15.34
N HIS A 381 -31.55 5.37 15.92
CA HIS A 381 -30.24 5.40 16.60
C HIS A 381 -29.28 4.33 16.03
N PRO A 382 -28.96 4.35 14.72
CA PRO A 382 -28.22 3.26 14.06
C PRO A 382 -26.71 3.24 14.36
N GLU A 383 -26.15 4.28 14.97
CA GLU A 383 -24.72 4.35 15.32
C GLU A 383 -24.51 3.85 16.76
N VAL A 384 -23.60 2.88 16.96
CA VAL A 384 -23.17 2.44 18.29
C VAL A 384 -22.19 3.44 18.93
N VAL A 385 -22.17 3.55 20.25
CA VAL A 385 -21.29 4.46 21.00
C VAL A 385 -19.81 4.02 20.97
N GLN A 386 -19.55 2.72 21.15
CA GLN A 386 -18.18 2.19 21.13
C GLN A 386 -17.60 2.20 19.72
N ARG A 387 -16.32 2.56 19.62
CA ARG A 387 -15.58 2.57 18.35
C ARG A 387 -14.93 1.20 18.13
N VAL A 388 -14.78 0.83 16.87
CA VAL A 388 -13.98 -0.33 16.46
C VAL A 388 -12.52 0.13 16.36
N GLU A 389 -11.67 -0.44 17.20
CA GLU A 389 -10.26 -0.07 17.37
C GLU A 389 -9.34 -1.23 16.94
N PRO A 390 -8.08 -0.96 16.53
CA PRO A 390 -7.18 -2.00 16.05
C PRO A 390 -6.89 -3.09 17.09
N THR A 391 -6.57 -4.30 16.62
CA THR A 391 -6.16 -5.44 17.45
C THR A 391 -4.88 -5.18 18.21
N GLY A 392 -4.74 -5.80 19.38
CA GLY A 392 -3.54 -5.74 20.23
C GLY A 392 -3.66 -4.69 21.34
N PRO A 393 -2.83 -4.77 22.39
CA PRO A 393 -3.01 -3.96 23.60
C PRO A 393 -2.95 -2.44 23.36
N LEU A 394 -2.10 -2.02 22.41
CA LEU A 394 -1.84 -0.61 22.10
C LEU A 394 -2.84 0.03 21.13
N LYS A 395 -3.71 -0.76 20.47
CA LYS A 395 -4.76 -0.29 19.54
C LYS A 395 -4.28 0.74 18.50
N THR A 396 -3.07 0.54 18.00
CA THR A 396 -2.35 1.47 17.11
C THR A 396 -2.26 0.89 15.68
N PRO A 397 -2.00 1.68 14.63
CA PRO A 397 -1.76 1.14 13.30
C PRO A 397 -0.55 0.20 13.29
N LEU A 398 -0.63 -0.86 12.47
CA LEU A 398 0.49 -1.76 12.19
C LEU A 398 1.71 -0.96 11.74
N PHE A 399 1.51 0.01 10.84
CA PHE A 399 2.46 1.08 10.57
C PHE A 399 1.77 2.27 9.88
N HIS A 400 2.49 3.40 9.80
CA HIS A 400 2.09 4.57 9.01
C HIS A 400 3.25 5.11 8.16
N SER A 401 2.97 5.75 7.03
CA SER A 401 4.00 6.37 6.16
C SER A 401 3.49 7.65 5.48
N LYS A 402 4.40 8.39 4.82
CA LYS A 402 4.04 9.57 4.02
C LYS A 402 3.56 9.23 2.60
N TYR A 403 3.51 7.96 2.22
CA TYR A 403 2.97 7.52 0.94
C TYR A 403 1.45 7.51 0.98
N HIS A 404 0.81 7.79 -0.17
CA HIS A 404 -0.62 7.63 -0.35
C HIS A 404 -0.91 6.22 -0.86
N TYR A 405 -1.27 5.31 0.04
CA TYR A 405 -1.73 3.98 -0.32
C TYR A 405 -3.21 4.00 -0.69
N GLN A 406 -3.60 3.15 -1.64
CA GLN A 406 -4.96 3.09 -2.20
C GLN A 406 -5.62 1.72 -2.05
N LYS A 407 -4.87 0.61 -2.20
CA LYS A 407 -5.38 -0.77 -2.13
C LYS A 407 -4.46 -1.65 -1.30
N VAL A 408 -5.00 -2.74 -0.74
CA VAL A 408 -4.23 -3.76 -0.01
C VAL A 408 -4.67 -5.18 -0.36
N VAL A 409 -3.69 -6.08 -0.50
CA VAL A 409 -3.88 -7.52 -0.35
C VAL A 409 -2.82 -8.08 0.59
N VAL A 410 -3.13 -9.16 1.30
CA VAL A 410 -2.22 -9.76 2.30
C VAL A 410 -2.09 -11.24 2.07
N HIS A 411 -0.85 -11.72 1.90
CA HIS A 411 -0.55 -13.14 1.81
C HIS A 411 0.05 -13.63 3.14
N ARG A 412 -0.53 -14.70 3.71
CA ARG A 412 0.05 -15.43 4.84
C ARG A 412 0.93 -16.55 4.28
N MET A 413 2.18 -16.62 4.73
CA MET A 413 3.16 -17.57 4.19
C MET A 413 4.10 -18.10 5.27
N HIS A 414 4.71 -19.26 5.01
CA HIS A 414 5.71 -19.88 5.88
C HIS A 414 7.11 -19.75 5.28
N ALA A 415 8.05 -19.18 6.06
CA ALA A 415 9.46 -19.10 5.73
C ALA A 415 10.12 -20.50 5.71
N SER A 416 11.39 -20.61 5.30
CA SER A 416 12.07 -21.91 5.18
C SER A 416 12.22 -22.65 6.52
N ASN A 417 12.23 -21.90 7.63
CA ASN A 417 12.20 -22.40 9.02
C ASN A 417 10.79 -22.76 9.53
N GLY A 418 9.73 -22.58 8.73
CA GLY A 418 8.33 -22.81 9.10
C GLY A 418 7.62 -21.61 9.75
N GLU A 419 8.35 -20.55 10.10
CA GLU A 419 7.80 -19.35 10.75
C GLU A 419 6.80 -18.63 9.85
N THR A 420 5.69 -18.15 10.44
CA THR A 420 4.59 -17.55 9.69
C THR A 420 4.74 -16.03 9.60
N PHE A 421 4.69 -15.51 8.38
CA PHE A 421 4.71 -14.07 8.09
C PHE A 421 3.43 -13.64 7.38
N HIS A 422 3.00 -12.41 7.65
CA HIS A 422 1.97 -11.73 6.88
C HIS A 422 2.63 -10.70 5.98
N VAL A 423 2.47 -10.82 4.66
CA VAL A 423 3.10 -9.91 3.70
C VAL A 423 2.04 -9.14 2.94
N LEU A 424 2.05 -7.83 3.17
CA LEU A 424 1.12 -6.87 2.62
C LEU A 424 1.67 -6.34 1.30
N TYR A 425 0.81 -6.23 0.30
CA TYR A 425 1.08 -5.58 -0.97
C TYR A 425 0.16 -4.36 -1.08
N LEU A 426 0.77 -3.17 -1.15
CA LEU A 426 0.08 -1.88 -1.04
C LEU A 426 0.31 -1.06 -2.31
N THR A 427 -0.75 -0.67 -3.00
CA THR A 427 -0.62 0.19 -4.21
C THR A 427 -0.50 1.66 -3.81
N THR A 428 0.41 2.39 -4.45
CA THR A 428 0.52 3.85 -4.31
C THR A 428 -0.29 4.58 -5.36
N ASP A 429 -0.61 5.85 -5.09
CA ASP A 429 -1.17 6.80 -6.06
C ASP A 429 -0.26 7.06 -7.28
N LYS A 430 1.03 6.70 -7.19
CA LYS A 430 2.02 6.77 -8.27
C LYS A 430 2.12 5.50 -9.13
N GLY A 431 1.29 4.49 -8.85
CA GLY A 431 1.30 3.23 -9.61
C GLY A 431 2.40 2.26 -9.22
N THR A 432 3.04 2.44 -8.05
CA THR A 432 4.00 1.46 -7.51
C THR A 432 3.33 0.54 -6.48
N ILE A 433 3.96 -0.60 -6.20
CA ILE A 433 3.52 -1.58 -5.20
C ILE A 433 4.57 -1.65 -4.11
N HIS A 434 4.20 -1.41 -2.86
CA HIS A 434 5.06 -1.64 -1.70
C HIS A 434 4.79 -3.04 -1.13
N LYS A 435 5.85 -3.85 -1.01
CA LYS A 435 5.87 -5.12 -0.27
C LYS A 435 6.32 -4.83 1.16
N VAL A 436 5.46 -5.14 2.12
CA VAL A 436 5.68 -4.87 3.55
C VAL A 436 5.49 -6.16 4.35
N VAL A 437 6.48 -6.52 5.15
CA VAL A 437 6.48 -7.73 5.97
C VAL A 437 6.05 -7.37 7.39
N GLU A 438 4.99 -8.00 7.88
CA GLU A 438 4.60 -8.08 9.28
C GLU A 438 5.15 -9.40 9.86
N SER A 439 6.00 -9.27 10.88
CA SER A 439 6.62 -10.37 11.63
C SER A 439 6.24 -10.28 13.10
N GLY A 440 6.13 -11.42 13.79
CA GLY A 440 5.94 -11.51 15.24
C GLY A 440 4.49 -11.54 15.73
N GLU A 441 4.33 -11.79 17.02
CA GLU A 441 3.02 -11.86 17.69
C GLU A 441 2.49 -10.47 18.09
N ARG A 442 1.18 -10.39 18.38
CA ARG A 442 0.31 -9.20 18.42
C ARG A 442 0.77 -8.00 19.28
N GLU A 443 1.82 -8.13 20.07
CA GLU A 443 2.34 -7.10 21.01
C GLU A 443 3.72 -6.56 20.61
N HIS A 444 4.48 -7.27 19.77
CA HIS A 444 5.81 -6.88 19.29
C HIS A 444 5.96 -7.04 17.76
N SER A 445 4.87 -6.83 17.02
CA SER A 445 4.87 -7.01 15.57
C SER A 445 5.85 -6.03 14.90
N LEU A 446 6.93 -6.55 14.32
CA LEU A 446 7.91 -5.79 13.57
C LEU A 446 7.46 -5.65 12.12
N VAL A 447 7.53 -4.42 11.61
CA VAL A 447 7.07 -4.08 10.26
C VAL A 447 8.22 -3.54 9.43
N PHE A 448 8.49 -4.18 8.30
CA PHE A 448 9.56 -3.80 7.38
C PHE A 448 9.00 -3.58 5.98
N SER A 449 9.11 -2.36 5.45
CA SER A 449 8.86 -2.09 4.03
C SER A 449 10.12 -2.44 3.25
N ILE A 450 10.12 -3.61 2.60
CA ILE A 450 11.33 -4.22 2.03
C ILE A 450 11.56 -3.82 0.56
N LEU A 451 10.49 -3.60 -0.20
CA LEU A 451 10.58 -3.39 -1.65
C LEU A 451 9.45 -2.50 -2.16
N GLU A 452 9.79 -1.54 -3.01
CA GLU A 452 8.88 -0.88 -3.95
C GLU A 452 9.09 -1.46 -5.35
N ILE A 453 8.00 -1.77 -6.04
CA ILE A 453 8.00 -2.31 -7.40
C ILE A 453 7.24 -1.33 -8.31
N GLN A 454 7.84 -0.94 -9.43
CA GLN A 454 7.09 -0.44 -10.59
C GLN A 454 6.68 -1.66 -11.45
N PRO A 455 5.40 -2.06 -11.47
CA PRO A 455 4.95 -3.31 -12.11
C PRO A 455 4.68 -3.18 -13.62
N PHE A 456 4.73 -1.98 -14.18
CA PHE A 456 4.33 -1.71 -15.57
C PHE A 456 5.51 -1.25 -16.43
N HIS A 457 5.50 -1.61 -17.71
CA HIS A 457 6.44 -1.03 -18.69
C HIS A 457 6.13 0.45 -18.94
N ARG A 458 4.84 0.82 -18.86
CA ARG A 458 4.39 2.21 -18.92
C ARG A 458 3.86 2.65 -17.55
N PRO A 459 4.62 3.44 -16.75
CA PRO A 459 4.20 3.87 -15.43
C PRO A 459 2.82 4.53 -15.43
N ALA A 460 1.87 3.92 -14.70
CA ALA A 460 0.47 4.33 -14.63
C ALA A 460 -0.18 3.92 -13.30
N THR A 461 -1.29 4.57 -12.96
CA THR A 461 -2.10 4.24 -11.80
C THR A 461 -2.63 2.80 -11.86
N ILE A 462 -2.55 2.08 -10.73
CA ILE A 462 -3.08 0.71 -10.61
C ILE A 462 -4.59 0.77 -10.39
N GLN A 463 -5.37 0.30 -11.37
CA GLN A 463 -6.84 0.33 -11.35
C GLN A 463 -7.42 -0.81 -10.51
N ALA A 464 -6.90 -2.03 -10.66
CA ALA A 464 -7.23 -3.17 -9.82
C ALA A 464 -5.98 -4.01 -9.48
N MET A 465 -6.11 -4.79 -8.41
CA MET A 465 -5.08 -5.68 -7.87
C MET A 465 -5.76 -6.94 -7.32
N SER A 466 -5.28 -8.13 -7.72
CA SER A 466 -5.76 -9.43 -7.23
C SER A 466 -4.60 -10.34 -6.86
N LEU A 467 -4.75 -11.06 -5.75
CA LEU A 467 -3.74 -11.96 -5.18
C LEU A 467 -4.10 -13.41 -5.52
N ASP A 468 -3.15 -14.13 -6.10
CA ASP A 468 -3.19 -15.58 -6.27
C ASP A 468 -2.17 -16.22 -5.32
N SER A 469 -2.64 -16.74 -4.19
CA SER A 469 -1.84 -17.48 -3.21
C SER A 469 -1.31 -18.81 -3.75
N ASP A 470 -2.01 -19.40 -4.70
CA ASP A 470 -1.80 -20.79 -5.13
C ASP A 470 -0.73 -20.83 -6.21
N ARG A 471 -0.72 -19.83 -7.09
CA ARG A 471 0.38 -19.60 -8.04
C ARG A 471 1.47 -18.67 -7.50
N ARG A 472 1.25 -18.04 -6.35
CA ARG A 472 2.14 -17.05 -5.70
C ARG A 472 2.42 -15.88 -6.66
N LYS A 473 1.34 -15.31 -7.20
CA LYS A 473 1.35 -14.18 -8.14
C LYS A 473 0.44 -13.06 -7.67
N LEU A 474 0.78 -11.84 -8.07
CA LEU A 474 -0.04 -10.65 -7.93
C LEU A 474 -0.38 -10.15 -9.32
N TYR A 475 -1.67 -10.07 -9.64
CA TYR A 475 -2.16 -9.53 -10.89
C TYR A 475 -2.58 -8.08 -10.69
N VAL A 476 -1.99 -7.18 -11.47
CA VAL A 476 -2.31 -5.75 -11.45
C VAL A 476 -2.56 -5.25 -12.86
N ASN A 477 -3.47 -4.29 -13.01
CA ASN A 477 -3.70 -3.64 -14.29
C ASN A 477 -3.67 -2.11 -14.16
N SER A 478 -3.17 -1.48 -15.21
CA SER A 478 -3.32 -0.05 -15.48
C SER A 478 -4.42 0.16 -16.51
N GLN A 479 -4.55 1.39 -17.02
CA GLN A 479 -5.36 1.68 -18.21
C GLN A 479 -4.75 1.16 -19.53
N TRP A 480 -3.52 0.61 -19.53
CA TRP A 480 -2.80 0.21 -20.77
C TRP A 480 -2.40 -1.26 -20.81
N GLU A 481 -2.07 -1.87 -19.68
CA GLU A 481 -1.51 -3.22 -19.60
C GLU A 481 -1.99 -3.98 -18.37
N VAL A 482 -1.94 -5.31 -18.44
CA VAL A 482 -2.00 -6.23 -17.29
C VAL A 482 -0.61 -6.80 -17.05
N SER A 483 -0.16 -6.78 -15.79
CA SER A 483 1.09 -7.38 -15.35
C SER A 483 0.85 -8.48 -14.32
N GLN A 484 1.60 -9.58 -14.45
CA GLN A 484 1.75 -10.65 -13.47
C GLN A 484 3.07 -10.46 -12.73
N VAL A 485 3.01 -10.11 -11.45
CA VAL A 485 4.18 -9.89 -10.59
C VAL A 485 4.39 -11.11 -9.69
N PRO A 486 5.59 -11.73 -9.64
CA PRO A 486 5.92 -12.78 -8.67
C PRO A 486 5.88 -12.25 -7.24
N LEU A 487 5.30 -13.01 -6.29
CA LEU A 487 5.45 -12.67 -4.87
C LEU A 487 6.89 -12.93 -4.37
N ASP A 488 7.56 -13.89 -5.02
CA ASP A 488 8.88 -14.44 -4.73
C ASP A 488 9.99 -13.89 -5.65
N LEU A 489 9.97 -12.57 -5.89
CA LEU A 489 10.88 -11.84 -6.77
C LEU A 489 12.29 -11.65 -6.16
N CYS A 490 13.03 -12.75 -5.99
CA CYS A 490 14.30 -12.76 -5.27
C CYS A 490 15.53 -12.28 -6.09
N GLU A 491 15.43 -12.28 -7.41
CA GLU A 491 16.51 -11.82 -8.33
C GLU A 491 16.84 -10.32 -8.21
N VAL A 492 15.95 -9.54 -7.59
CA VAL A 492 16.20 -8.13 -7.22
C VAL A 492 17.31 -7.99 -6.18
N TYR A 493 17.60 -9.04 -5.40
CA TYR A 493 18.59 -9.03 -4.32
C TYR A 493 19.92 -9.66 -4.79
N SER A 494 20.65 -8.93 -5.62
CA SER A 494 21.83 -9.44 -6.35
C SER A 494 23.20 -9.26 -5.67
N ARG A 495 23.29 -8.52 -4.55
CA ARG A 495 24.56 -8.27 -3.81
C ARG A 495 25.03 -9.46 -2.94
N GLY A 496 25.21 -10.61 -3.56
CA GLY A 496 25.69 -11.81 -2.88
C GLY A 496 24.77 -12.29 -1.73
N CYS A 497 25.31 -13.16 -0.88
CA CYS A 497 24.58 -13.67 0.28
C CYS A 497 24.13 -12.55 1.23
N HIS A 498 25.01 -11.56 1.47
CA HIS A 498 24.72 -10.46 2.39
C HIS A 498 23.53 -9.63 1.89
N GLY A 499 23.47 -9.29 0.61
CA GLY A 499 22.33 -8.60 0.00
C GLY A 499 21.02 -9.39 0.11
N CYS A 500 21.07 -10.70 -0.13
CA CYS A 500 19.92 -11.60 -0.03
C CYS A 500 19.35 -11.67 1.40
N LEU A 501 20.19 -11.87 2.42
CA LEU A 501 19.72 -11.94 3.82
C LEU A 501 19.32 -10.55 4.37
N MET A 502 20.03 -9.49 4.01
CA MET A 502 19.69 -8.13 4.43
C MET A 502 18.38 -7.60 3.80
N ALA A 503 17.88 -8.24 2.74
CA ALA A 503 16.57 -7.93 2.18
C ALA A 503 15.40 -8.25 3.15
N ARG A 504 15.59 -9.20 4.08
CA ARG A 504 14.55 -9.68 5.03
C ARG A 504 13.27 -10.14 4.32
N ASP A 505 13.38 -10.62 3.10
CA ASP A 505 12.24 -11.08 2.30
C ASP A 505 11.93 -12.55 2.63
N PRO A 506 10.78 -12.87 3.26
CA PRO A 506 10.48 -14.22 3.71
C PRO A 506 10.26 -15.20 2.55
N TYR A 507 10.11 -14.71 1.31
CA TYR A 507 10.03 -15.54 0.11
C TYR A 507 11.40 -15.98 -0.42
N CYS A 508 12.50 -15.43 0.10
CA CYS A 508 13.83 -15.52 -0.50
C CYS A 508 14.89 -16.07 0.45
N GLY A 509 15.82 -16.84 -0.09
CA GLY A 509 17.02 -17.29 0.62
C GLY A 509 18.20 -17.48 -0.33
N TRP A 510 19.40 -17.60 0.24
CA TRP A 510 20.64 -17.79 -0.51
C TRP A 510 20.91 -19.29 -0.73
N ASN A 511 21.14 -19.69 -1.98
CA ASN A 511 21.58 -21.03 -2.36
C ASN A 511 22.31 -20.98 -3.72
N GLN A 512 23.28 -21.89 -3.95
CA GLN A 512 24.04 -22.01 -5.21
C GLN A 512 24.58 -20.66 -5.75
N ASP A 513 25.15 -19.84 -4.86
CA ASP A 513 25.68 -18.50 -5.14
C ASP A 513 24.69 -17.50 -5.76
N ARG A 514 23.40 -17.63 -5.42
CA ARG A 514 22.33 -16.72 -5.85
C ARG A 514 21.22 -16.59 -4.81
N CYS A 515 20.50 -15.46 -4.85
CA CYS A 515 19.26 -15.29 -4.11
C CYS A 515 18.10 -15.93 -4.90
N VAL A 516 17.36 -16.84 -4.26
CA VAL A 516 16.33 -17.67 -4.90
C VAL A 516 15.05 -17.75 -4.09
N SER A 517 13.95 -18.05 -4.78
CA SER A 517 12.65 -18.32 -4.17
C SER A 517 12.72 -19.59 -3.31
N ILE A 518 12.21 -19.53 -2.08
CA ILE A 518 12.09 -20.71 -1.20
C ILE A 518 11.20 -21.81 -1.79
N TYR A 519 10.35 -21.47 -2.77
CA TYR A 519 9.48 -22.41 -3.49
C TYR A 519 10.15 -23.03 -4.73
N SER A 520 11.33 -22.56 -5.11
CA SER A 520 12.10 -23.06 -6.25
C SER A 520 13.15 -24.11 -5.87
N SER A 521 13.62 -24.12 -4.62
CA SER A 521 14.62 -25.08 -4.14
C SER A 521 13.97 -26.38 -3.65
N PRO A 522 14.57 -27.56 -3.95
CA PRO A 522 14.14 -28.83 -3.37
C PRO A 522 14.24 -28.81 -1.84
N LYS A 523 13.33 -29.51 -1.14
CA LYS A 523 13.44 -29.66 0.34
C LYS A 523 14.74 -30.32 0.83
N SER A 524 15.47 -30.99 -0.06
CA SER A 524 16.79 -31.57 0.20
C SER A 524 17.94 -30.56 0.13
N GLU A 525 17.73 -29.37 -0.44
CA GLU A 525 18.70 -28.27 -0.51
C GLU A 525 18.13 -27.04 0.23
N PRO A 526 18.30 -26.96 1.57
CA PRO A 526 17.76 -25.86 2.34
C PRO A 526 18.43 -24.54 1.98
N VAL A 527 17.62 -23.53 1.67
CA VAL A 527 18.10 -22.16 1.46
C VAL A 527 18.54 -21.53 2.79
N LEU A 528 19.64 -20.78 2.76
CA LEU A 528 20.07 -19.94 3.87
C LEU A 528 19.11 -18.73 3.95
N GLN A 529 18.39 -18.58 5.06
CA GLN A 529 17.42 -17.50 5.26
C GLN A 529 17.52 -16.93 6.68
N SER A 530 17.38 -15.61 6.81
CA SER A 530 17.40 -14.90 8.09
C SER A 530 16.61 -13.59 7.94
N ILE A 531 15.66 -13.33 8.85
CA ILE A 531 14.66 -12.25 8.69
C ILE A 531 14.61 -11.37 9.94
N ASN A 532 14.33 -11.96 11.10
CA ASN A 532 14.11 -11.25 12.36
C ASN A 532 15.37 -10.70 13.04
N PRO A 533 16.55 -11.37 13.02
CA PRO A 533 17.74 -10.86 13.70
C PRO A 533 18.10 -9.41 13.31
N ALA A 534 18.76 -8.71 14.24
CA ALA A 534 19.28 -7.36 13.95
C ALA A 534 20.27 -7.38 12.77
N GLU A 535 21.05 -8.45 12.66
CA GLU A 535 22.12 -8.64 11.67
C GLU A 535 21.92 -9.94 10.86
N PRO A 536 20.97 -9.98 9.90
CA PRO A 536 20.67 -11.18 9.12
C PRO A 536 21.87 -11.77 8.37
N HIS A 537 22.76 -10.90 7.89
CA HIS A 537 23.97 -11.25 7.14
C HIS A 537 24.92 -12.20 7.88
N LYS A 538 24.85 -12.32 9.22
CA LYS A 538 25.66 -13.27 10.00
C LYS A 538 25.33 -14.74 9.71
N GLY A 539 24.23 -15.02 8.99
CA GLY A 539 23.94 -16.34 8.45
C GLY A 539 24.72 -16.72 7.19
N CYS A 540 25.53 -15.80 6.62
CA CYS A 540 26.32 -16.06 5.42
C CYS A 540 27.62 -16.81 5.70
N PRO A 541 28.12 -17.67 4.77
CA PRO A 541 29.40 -18.36 4.91
C PRO A 541 30.59 -17.40 5.09
N ASN A 542 30.60 -16.31 4.32
CA ASN A 542 31.58 -15.23 4.46
C ASN A 542 31.08 -14.23 5.52
N PRO A 543 31.80 -13.98 6.62
CA PRO A 543 31.35 -13.07 7.68
C PRO A 543 31.50 -11.59 7.32
N LYS A 544 32.33 -11.28 6.31
CA LYS A 544 32.50 -9.94 5.74
C LYS A 544 31.80 -9.85 4.39
N PRO A 545 31.23 -8.69 4.01
CA PRO A 545 30.74 -8.46 2.66
C PRO A 545 31.90 -8.45 1.67
N GLU A 546 31.58 -8.66 0.39
CA GLU A 546 32.52 -8.47 -0.71
C GLU A 546 32.94 -7.00 -0.83
N GLN A 547 34.19 -6.76 -1.22
CA GLN A 547 34.71 -5.43 -1.49
C GLN A 547 34.23 -4.92 -2.85
N ALA A 548 34.12 -3.61 -3.01
CA ALA A 548 33.73 -3.02 -4.28
C ALA A 548 34.88 -3.14 -5.30
N PRO A 549 34.57 -3.30 -6.60
CA PRO A 549 35.60 -3.36 -7.63
C PRO A 549 36.30 -2.00 -7.76
N LEU A 550 37.63 -1.99 -7.65
CA LEU A 550 38.45 -0.78 -7.77
C LEU A 550 38.33 -0.13 -9.17
N GLN A 551 37.74 1.06 -9.21
CA GLN A 551 37.63 1.90 -10.40
C GLN A 551 38.79 2.92 -10.42
N LYS A 552 39.54 3.01 -11.53
CA LYS A 552 40.65 3.97 -11.68
C LYS A 552 40.33 5.01 -12.73
N VAL A 553 40.66 6.28 -12.47
CA VAL A 553 40.56 7.36 -13.45
C VAL A 553 41.75 8.31 -13.31
N SER A 554 42.36 8.66 -14.44
CA SER A 554 43.40 9.69 -14.50
C SER A 554 42.78 11.04 -14.80
N LEU A 555 43.17 12.07 -14.05
CA LEU A 555 42.65 13.43 -14.18
C LEU A 555 43.79 14.45 -14.16
N ALA A 556 43.60 15.54 -14.89
CA ALA A 556 44.48 16.71 -14.82
C ALA A 556 44.22 17.53 -13.54
N GLN A 557 45.26 18.19 -13.04
CA GLN A 557 45.15 19.15 -11.93
C GLN A 557 44.22 20.31 -12.30
N ASN A 558 43.46 20.81 -11.32
CA ASN A 558 42.41 21.83 -11.49
C ASN A 558 41.23 21.41 -12.40
N SER A 559 41.10 20.12 -12.72
CA SER A 559 39.88 19.62 -13.38
C SER A 559 38.69 19.58 -12.41
N ARG A 560 37.48 19.72 -12.97
CA ARG A 560 36.22 19.46 -12.27
C ARG A 560 35.83 18.00 -12.46
N TYR A 561 35.43 17.35 -11.38
CA TYR A 561 34.99 15.96 -11.40
C TYR A 561 33.87 15.70 -10.39
N TYR A 562 33.26 14.52 -10.46
CA TYR A 562 32.31 14.05 -9.46
C TYR A 562 32.38 12.53 -9.34
N LEU A 563 32.14 12.01 -8.14
CA LEU A 563 32.00 10.58 -7.87
C LEU A 563 30.55 10.27 -7.48
N SER A 564 29.95 9.31 -8.17
CA SER A 564 28.54 8.93 -7.99
C SER A 564 28.43 7.55 -7.34
N CYS A 565 27.75 7.47 -6.21
CA CYS A 565 27.48 6.23 -5.48
C CYS A 565 25.98 5.93 -5.47
N PRO A 566 25.50 4.96 -6.25
CA PRO A 566 24.09 4.55 -6.24
C PRO A 566 23.66 3.98 -4.89
N MET A 567 22.58 4.53 -4.33
CA MET A 567 22.05 4.16 -3.03
C MET A 567 20.94 3.12 -3.17
N GLU A 568 21.33 1.84 -3.21
CA GLU A 568 20.40 0.71 -3.29
C GLU A 568 19.54 0.53 -2.03
N SER A 569 20.14 0.57 -0.83
CA SER A 569 19.39 0.49 0.43
C SER A 569 19.01 1.89 0.90
N ARG A 570 17.72 2.24 0.79
CA ARG A 570 17.16 3.49 1.31
C ARG A 570 17.03 3.52 2.84
N HIS A 571 17.41 2.43 3.52
CA HIS A 571 17.52 2.38 4.99
C HIS A 571 18.96 2.60 5.47
N ALA A 572 19.94 2.70 4.57
CA ALA A 572 21.35 2.94 4.90
C ALA A 572 21.73 4.42 4.73
N THR A 573 22.67 4.87 5.57
CA THR A 573 23.43 6.11 5.36
C THR A 573 24.63 5.80 4.46
N TYR A 574 24.87 6.65 3.47
CA TYR A 574 26.01 6.51 2.54
C TYR A 574 27.01 7.64 2.77
N SER A 575 28.29 7.33 2.90
CA SER A 575 29.34 8.33 3.14
C SER A 575 30.53 8.13 2.20
N TRP A 576 30.97 9.20 1.53
CA TRP A 576 32.22 9.22 0.79
C TRP A 576 33.38 9.55 1.72
N ARG A 577 34.44 8.74 1.68
CA ARG A 577 35.67 8.92 2.44
C ARG A 577 36.89 9.09 1.56
N HIS A 578 37.82 9.91 2.05
CA HIS A 578 39.16 10.12 1.50
C HIS A 578 40.14 10.28 2.67
N GLU A 579 41.34 9.70 2.64
CA GLU A 579 42.35 9.79 3.74
C GLU A 579 41.81 9.65 5.20
N ASN A 580 40.74 8.88 5.39
CA ASN A 580 39.94 8.70 6.62
C ASN A 580 38.96 9.84 7.00
N SER A 581 38.99 11.01 6.36
CA SER A 581 37.91 12.01 6.49
C SER A 581 36.64 11.57 5.76
N VAL A 582 35.49 12.13 6.15
CA VAL A 582 34.22 12.00 5.42
C VAL A 582 34.00 13.29 4.65
N GLU A 583 34.01 13.19 3.32
CA GLU A 583 33.89 14.33 2.39
C GLU A 583 32.44 14.65 2.04
N GLN A 584 31.56 13.64 2.08
CA GLN A 584 30.12 13.76 1.80
C GLN A 584 29.36 12.69 2.57
N SER A 585 28.15 13.00 3.05
CA SER A 585 27.25 12.02 3.66
C SER A 585 25.79 12.21 3.21
N CYS A 586 25.11 11.11 2.97
CA CYS A 586 23.76 11.04 2.42
C CYS A 586 22.87 10.13 3.28
N GLU A 587 21.96 10.75 4.03
CA GLU A 587 21.10 10.06 5.00
C GLU A 587 19.85 9.39 4.37
N PRO A 588 19.24 8.41 5.05
CA PRO A 588 17.93 7.87 4.71
C PRO A 588 16.88 8.98 4.50
N GLY A 589 16.32 9.03 3.29
CA GLY A 589 15.40 10.11 2.86
C GLY A 589 16.02 11.12 1.88
N HIS A 590 17.32 10.99 1.54
CA HIS A 590 17.95 11.75 0.46
C HIS A 590 17.20 11.52 -0.88
N GLN A 591 16.80 12.61 -1.55
CA GLN A 591 15.87 12.58 -2.69
C GLN A 591 16.47 11.94 -3.94
N SER A 592 17.75 12.24 -4.25
CA SER A 592 18.45 11.64 -5.38
C SER A 592 18.69 10.14 -5.12
N PRO A 593 18.68 9.27 -6.16
CA PRO A 593 19.10 7.88 -6.05
C PRO A 593 20.61 7.70 -5.84
N ASN A 594 21.41 8.74 -6.07
CA ASN A 594 22.86 8.69 -5.94
C ASN A 594 23.35 9.64 -4.84
N CYS A 595 24.30 9.18 -4.02
CA CYS A 595 25.12 10.02 -3.16
C CYS A 595 26.32 10.52 -3.98
N ILE A 596 26.39 11.83 -4.23
CA ILE A 596 27.37 12.42 -5.14
C ILE A 596 28.35 13.28 -4.34
N LEU A 597 29.64 12.97 -4.49
CA LEU A 597 30.74 13.84 -4.09
C LEU A 597 31.15 14.69 -5.31
N PHE A 598 31.15 16.02 -5.14
CA PHE A 598 31.62 16.96 -6.16
C PHE A 598 33.05 17.39 -5.85
N ILE A 599 33.90 17.45 -6.88
CA ILE A 599 35.28 17.93 -6.80
C ILE A 599 35.38 19.14 -7.73
N GLU A 600 35.26 20.34 -7.15
CA GLU A 600 35.17 21.59 -7.93
C GLU A 600 36.49 22.04 -8.56
N ASN A 601 37.62 21.66 -7.94
CA ASN A 601 38.96 22.00 -8.41
C ASN A 601 39.96 20.97 -7.86
N LEU A 602 40.34 19.98 -8.66
CA LEU A 602 41.19 18.87 -8.20
C LEU A 602 42.60 19.33 -7.82
N THR A 603 42.90 19.29 -6.52
CA THR A 603 44.21 19.63 -5.94
C THR A 603 45.09 18.40 -5.72
N ASP A 604 46.38 18.61 -5.42
CA ASP A 604 47.32 17.50 -5.19
C ASP A 604 47.00 16.67 -3.95
N LEU A 605 46.28 17.24 -2.98
CA LEU A 605 45.80 16.56 -1.77
C LEU A 605 44.56 15.69 -2.02
N GLN A 606 43.97 15.72 -3.22
CA GLN A 606 42.74 15.01 -3.57
C GLN A 606 42.99 13.83 -4.54
N TYR A 607 44.25 13.47 -4.79
CA TYR A 607 44.58 12.23 -5.49
C TYR A 607 44.64 11.05 -4.50
N GLY A 608 44.42 9.84 -5.01
CA GLY A 608 44.41 8.62 -4.20
C GLY A 608 43.03 8.00 -4.11
N HIS A 609 42.77 7.26 -3.02
CA HIS A 609 41.58 6.43 -2.90
C HIS A 609 40.38 7.18 -2.34
N TYR A 610 39.21 6.86 -2.90
CA TYR A 610 37.90 7.30 -2.43
C TYR A 610 37.00 6.09 -2.24
N TYR A 611 36.34 6.02 -1.09
CA TYR A 611 35.46 4.91 -0.72
C TYR A 611 34.06 5.45 -0.49
N CYS A 612 33.04 4.84 -1.10
CA CYS A 612 31.66 5.04 -0.67
C CYS A 612 31.28 3.90 0.27
N GLU A 613 31.12 4.19 1.55
CA GLU A 613 30.65 3.23 2.55
C GLU A 613 29.14 3.38 2.76
N ALA A 614 28.45 2.27 2.96
CA ALA A 614 27.02 2.23 3.24
C ALA A 614 26.77 1.49 4.56
N GLN A 615 26.09 2.16 5.50
CA GLN A 615 25.84 1.65 6.85
C GLN A 615 24.34 1.53 7.14
N GLU A 616 23.88 0.32 7.48
CA GLU A 616 22.49 0.00 7.84
C GLU A 616 22.44 -0.58 9.26
N GLY A 617 22.36 0.30 10.27
CA GLY A 617 22.52 -0.07 11.67
C GLY A 617 23.99 -0.43 11.98
N SER A 618 24.25 -1.67 12.39
CA SER A 618 25.61 -2.18 12.61
C SER A 618 26.24 -2.82 11.37
N TYR A 619 25.47 -3.09 10.31
CA TYR A 619 26.00 -3.62 9.07
C TYR A 619 26.63 -2.51 8.24
N LEU A 620 27.89 -2.69 7.82
CA LEU A 620 28.64 -1.76 6.98
C LEU A 620 29.22 -2.52 5.78
N HIS A 621 29.10 -1.94 4.59
CA HIS A 621 29.73 -2.47 3.38
C HIS A 621 30.27 -1.35 2.48
N GLU A 622 31.30 -1.69 1.70
CA GLU A 622 31.84 -0.83 0.66
C GLU A 622 30.92 -0.89 -0.56
N ALA A 623 30.37 0.24 -0.98
CA ALA A 623 29.44 0.34 -2.09
C ALA A 623 30.10 0.78 -3.39
N GLN A 624 31.20 1.54 -3.33
CA GLN A 624 32.08 1.91 -4.46
C GLN A 624 33.52 2.11 -3.97
N HIS A 625 34.50 1.76 -4.80
CA HIS A 625 35.92 2.06 -4.58
C HIS A 625 36.51 2.74 -5.81
N TRP A 626 37.01 3.97 -5.64
CA TRP A 626 37.65 4.76 -6.68
C TRP A 626 39.11 5.05 -6.33
N GLN A 627 39.93 5.25 -7.35
CA GLN A 627 41.29 5.81 -7.23
C GLN A 627 41.46 6.90 -8.29
N LEU A 628 41.62 8.14 -7.82
CA LEU A 628 42.00 9.27 -8.67
C LEU A 628 43.51 9.25 -8.85
N LEU A 629 43.96 9.17 -10.10
CA LEU A 629 45.36 9.17 -10.49
C LEU A 629 45.70 10.49 -11.17
N ARG A 630 46.93 10.97 -10.98
CA ARG A 630 47.44 12.13 -11.71
C ARG A 630 47.64 11.75 -13.18
N GLU A 631 47.18 12.59 -14.09
CA GLU A 631 47.46 12.43 -15.51
C GLU A 631 48.92 12.83 -15.80
N ASP A 632 49.74 11.85 -16.23
CA ASP A 632 51.17 12.07 -16.46
C ASP A 632 51.43 12.94 -17.69
N GLY A 633 51.99 14.14 -17.47
CA GLY A 633 52.36 15.11 -18.51
C GLY A 633 53.47 14.69 -19.49
N ALA A 634 53.79 13.39 -19.58
CA ALA A 634 54.80 12.86 -20.49
C ALA A 634 54.44 13.04 -21.98
N MET A 635 53.15 13.15 -22.32
CA MET A 635 52.69 13.47 -23.68
C MET A 635 52.78 14.96 -24.03
N THR A 636 52.62 15.87 -23.05
CA THR A 636 52.62 17.32 -23.31
C THR A 636 54.04 17.88 -23.49
N SER A 637 55.05 17.28 -22.84
CA SER A 637 56.46 17.65 -23.05
C SER A 637 56.95 17.32 -24.48
N HIS A 638 56.54 16.18 -25.05
CA HIS A 638 56.88 15.82 -26.43
C HIS A 638 56.24 16.73 -27.49
N LEU A 639 55.05 17.28 -27.22
CA LEU A 639 54.37 18.20 -28.14
C LEU A 639 54.92 19.63 -28.03
N LEU A 640 55.16 20.18 -26.83
CA LEU A 640 55.82 21.48 -26.69
C LEU A 640 57.28 21.47 -27.18
N GLY A 641 58.00 20.35 -27.00
CA GLY A 641 59.36 20.16 -27.52
C GLY A 641 59.42 20.25 -29.05
N ARG A 642 58.46 19.63 -29.75
CA ARG A 642 58.36 19.73 -31.22
C ARG A 642 57.91 21.12 -31.70
N ALA A 643 57.01 21.79 -30.98
CA ALA A 643 56.58 23.14 -31.34
C ALA A 643 57.72 24.17 -31.25
N ARG A 644 58.57 24.10 -30.22
CA ARG A 644 59.75 24.99 -30.09
C ARG A 644 60.83 24.70 -31.14
N ALA A 645 61.04 23.43 -31.52
CA ALA A 645 61.97 23.07 -32.58
C ALA A 645 61.55 23.61 -33.96
N LEU A 646 60.24 23.60 -34.27
CA LEU A 646 59.70 24.12 -35.54
C LEU A 646 59.62 25.65 -35.59
N ALA A 647 59.40 26.32 -34.45
CA ALA A 647 59.40 27.77 -34.38
C ALA A 647 60.79 28.38 -34.61
N ALA A 648 61.86 27.72 -34.13
CA ALA A 648 63.24 28.20 -34.31
C ALA A 648 63.75 28.12 -35.77
N SER A 649 63.27 27.14 -36.55
CA SER A 649 63.66 26.98 -37.96
C SER A 649 62.96 27.93 -38.94
N LEU A 650 61.83 28.55 -38.55
CA LEU A 650 61.07 29.47 -39.40
C LEU A 650 61.52 30.94 -39.28
N TRP A 651 62.28 31.29 -38.25
CA TRP A 651 62.75 32.67 -37.99
C TRP A 651 64.13 33.02 -38.55
N LEU A 652 64.80 32.08 -39.25
CA LEU A 652 66.10 32.31 -39.91
C LEU A 652 66.00 32.38 -41.46
N GLY A 653 64.79 32.34 -42.02
CA GLY A 653 64.56 32.32 -43.47
C GLY A 653 63.90 33.56 -44.10
N VAL A 654 63.44 34.54 -43.30
CA VAL A 654 62.63 35.68 -43.80
C VAL A 654 63.14 37.02 -43.28
N LEU A 655 64.37 37.36 -43.70
CA LEU A 655 65.05 38.64 -43.51
C LEU A 655 66.19 38.70 -44.56
N PRO A 656 65.87 38.79 -45.88
CA PRO A 656 65.63 40.12 -46.47
C PRO A 656 64.78 40.14 -47.77
N THR A 657 63.49 40.47 -47.70
CA THR A 657 62.66 40.77 -48.91
C THR A 657 61.65 41.90 -48.70
N LEU A 658 62.07 42.97 -48.00
CA LEU A 658 61.21 44.14 -47.72
C LEU A 658 61.81 45.48 -48.20
N THR A 659 62.51 45.46 -49.34
CA THR A 659 62.99 46.64 -50.05
C THR A 659 63.02 46.42 -51.57
N LEU A 660 61.88 46.58 -52.26
CA LEU A 660 61.74 46.95 -53.68
C LEU A 660 60.25 46.89 -54.07
N GLY A 661 59.53 47.95 -53.74
CA GLY A 661 58.10 48.15 -54.03
C GLY A 661 57.77 49.61 -54.32
N LEU A 662 58.73 50.32 -54.95
CA LEU A 662 58.65 51.72 -55.36
C LEU A 662 59.38 51.86 -56.70
N LEU A 663 58.81 52.70 -57.59
CA LEU A 663 59.29 53.07 -58.93
C LEU A 663 58.92 52.13 -60.11
N VAL A 664 57.71 52.37 -60.64
CA VAL A 664 57.39 52.79 -62.03
C VAL A 664 58.01 52.05 -63.24
N HIS A 665 57.11 51.71 -64.18
CA HIS A 665 57.25 51.13 -65.53
C HIS A 665 57.40 49.61 -65.62
#